data_AF-A0A1H9KIH5-F1
#
_entry.id   AF-A0A1H9KIH5-F1
#
_cell.length_a   1.000
_cell.length_b   1.000
_cell.length_c   1.000
_cell.angle_alpha   90.00
_cell.angle_beta   90.00
_cell.angle_gamma   90.00
#
_symmetry.space_group_name_H-M   'P 1'
#
loop_
_entity.id
_entity.type
_entity.pdbx_description
1 polymer ?
#
loop_
_entity_poly.entity_id
_entity_poly.type
_entity_poly.pdbx_seq_one_letter_code
_entity_poly.pdbx_strand_id
1 'polypeptide(L)'
;MRVGRLVVALAVGVVCTPYLMQSLEEHPDSHPLDHQHIVANADALIPTATELPRDGWEAVASTEETAGENGRAANVLDGDPATFWHSQWTAPAPLPQSITIDTKVTQRFSGVVYTPRPGGGNGTIGRYEVRLSVDGTTWGNPVAAGTAADDPSVKTFSFAVSGARFVRLISLTEAGNRGSWASAAEIGLLGDPGAPPQTVTLPRTGWTATASDEETVGENGRASNVLDGNPTTRWYSRYDVLTPLPHSITIDLKQPTVLNGLVYRPHPESTRNGYIGEYRITTSTDGTTFGAPVSSGRWADDSTLKHALFAGPTTARYLRLTALTEAGNRGPWSTAAEIELLGSPTTVDPPLPRTGWVATASSSAAGHPSGDALDNRLGTYWQSATTTGTHTFTVDLQREQKVSAIAVTPGPATARITTYSVALSTTGSTFGTPVAQGTWATDGSPKSARFTSTNARYIRLTVAGSITEFHGYGPSTAPGSVAPLPRTGWTAVASDEETVNENGRASNVLDGNGRTIWHSRYSTTTPLPHWITIDMKSARSVAGISLTPRGDDGNGNIGQYQVHVSNDGVTFGALQADGTWPDSSNVQTAMFGATVTARYVRLTALSEARNRGPWTTASEINVLTPAPAPDPSTVGSWGPMIGFPIVPVASALLPNNKLLTWSAYAADTFGGANGYTQTAIYDLTTGQVTQRRIDNTGHDMFCPGTSTLPDGRVLVTGGSNADKASIYDPFNDTWTAAAPMNVARGYQGQTTLANGEVFTVGGSWSGLEGGPRPAEVYSPTTNSWRTLPGIPADPFFTADPRGAYRADNHTWLFAASGGRLFHAGPSKQMHWITTTGNGSVVNAGLRGDSQDAMNGNAVLYDVGKILTVGGATAYQDADATTRAYTVDINGSSPVVARVGDMALGRAFANSVVLPNGRVVVIGGQQRPVPFSDQTAVLTAELWNPATGTFTALAPVAVPRTYHSVANLLPDGRVFSGGGGLCGNCATNHFDGQILTPPYLLNPDGSLKARPTITAAPTTAANGAAIRVTTDRAVTSFALVRTSSATHSVDNDQRRIPLTPISVGQNTYQLTIPTDRGVALPGHYLLFALDAAGVPSVAPVIKIG
;
A
#
# COMPACT_ATOMS: atom_id res chain seq x y z
N MET A 1 -74.74 -16.73 6.23
CA MET A 1 -75.48 -16.48 4.98
C MET A 1 -74.52 -15.76 4.04
N ARG A 2 -74.06 -16.45 2.98
CA ARG A 2 -74.27 -16.14 1.54
C ARG A 2 -73.73 -14.77 1.12
N VAL A 3 -73.01 -14.54 0.02
CA VAL A 3 -72.59 -15.19 -1.25
C VAL A 3 -71.74 -14.06 -1.92
N GLY A 4 -70.75 -14.22 -2.78
CA GLY A 4 -70.31 -15.31 -3.66
C GLY A 4 -69.02 -14.90 -4.39
N ARG A 5 -68.23 -15.87 -4.89
CA ARG A 5 -68.29 -16.46 -6.25
C ARG A 5 -67.62 -15.53 -7.29
N LEU A 6 -66.75 -15.93 -8.22
CA LEU A 6 -66.34 -17.19 -8.88
C LEU A 6 -65.22 -16.75 -9.89
N VAL A 7 -64.18 -17.47 -10.33
CA VAL A 7 -64.08 -18.60 -11.29
C VAL A 7 -62.56 -18.86 -11.51
N VAL A 8 -62.02 -20.05 -11.19
CA VAL A 8 -61.51 -21.15 -12.07
C VAL A 8 -60.34 -20.83 -13.03
N ALA A 9 -59.21 -21.55 -12.90
CA ALA A 9 -58.77 -22.60 -13.85
C ALA A 9 -57.27 -22.98 -13.68
N LEU A 10 -57.01 -24.29 -13.47
CA LEU A 10 -55.96 -25.13 -14.08
C LEU A 10 -54.47 -24.68 -13.96
N ALA A 11 -53.45 -25.51 -13.68
CA ALA A 11 -53.25 -26.95 -13.85
C ALA A 11 -51.87 -27.38 -13.27
N VAL A 12 -51.84 -28.53 -12.58
CA VAL A 12 -50.86 -29.67 -12.74
C VAL A 12 -49.35 -29.45 -12.52
N GLY A 13 -48.86 -30.04 -11.41
CA GLY A 13 -47.84 -31.12 -11.37
C GLY A 13 -46.37 -30.73 -11.57
N VAL A 14 -45.35 -31.36 -10.97
CA VAL A 14 -45.16 -32.70 -10.36
C VAL A 14 -43.85 -32.57 -9.52
N VAL A 15 -43.86 -32.76 -8.20
CA VAL A 15 -43.45 -33.97 -7.43
C VAL A 15 -42.01 -34.46 -7.70
N CYS A 16 -41.12 -34.45 -6.70
CA CYS A 16 -40.77 -35.67 -5.95
C CYS A 16 -39.88 -35.44 -4.71
N THR A 17 -40.09 -36.36 -3.79
CA THR A 17 -39.81 -36.47 -2.35
C THR A 17 -38.45 -37.16 -2.02
N PRO A 18 -38.08 -37.32 -0.72
CA PRO A 18 -36.71 -37.49 -0.23
C PRO A 18 -36.29 -38.96 -0.09
N TYR A 19 -35.01 -39.20 0.20
CA TYR A 19 -34.53 -40.50 0.69
C TYR A 19 -33.85 -40.38 2.05
N LEU A 20 -34.25 -41.33 2.90
CA LEU A 20 -33.92 -41.57 4.30
C LEU A 20 -32.96 -42.76 4.37
N MET A 21 -32.12 -42.83 5.42
CA MET A 21 -31.42 -44.00 6.03
C MET A 21 -29.98 -43.63 6.38
N GLN A 22 -29.35 -44.08 7.47
CA GLN A 22 -29.74 -44.73 8.72
C GLN A 22 -28.48 -44.69 9.62
N SER A 23 -28.68 -44.62 10.93
CA SER A 23 -27.68 -44.72 12.00
C SER A 23 -27.01 -46.09 12.11
N LEU A 24 -25.81 -46.16 12.70
CA LEU A 24 -25.32 -47.30 13.50
C LEU A 24 -24.31 -46.84 14.58
N GLU A 25 -24.34 -47.56 15.71
CA GLU A 25 -23.91 -47.21 17.09
C GLU A 25 -22.46 -47.60 17.48
N GLU A 26 -21.96 -46.90 18.53
CA GLU A 26 -21.09 -47.23 19.71
C GLU A 26 -20.07 -48.40 19.67
N HIS A 27 -18.80 -48.30 20.17
CA HIS A 27 -18.34 -48.25 21.59
C HIS A 27 -16.76 -48.14 21.73
N PRO A 28 -16.14 -48.08 22.94
CA PRO A 28 -14.98 -47.22 23.31
C PRO A 28 -13.61 -47.93 23.54
N ASP A 29 -12.49 -47.17 23.64
CA ASP A 29 -11.43 -47.35 24.68
C ASP A 29 -10.19 -46.39 24.60
N SER A 30 -9.78 -45.91 25.79
CA SER A 30 -8.45 -45.55 26.35
C SER A 30 -7.39 -44.63 25.67
N HIS A 31 -6.97 -43.58 26.40
CA HIS A 31 -5.73 -42.74 26.31
C HIS A 31 -4.39 -43.52 26.51
N PRO A 32 -3.12 -42.97 26.43
CA PRO A 32 -2.64 -41.57 26.26
C PRO A 32 -1.39 -41.31 25.32
N LEU A 33 -1.09 -40.02 25.05
CA LEU A 33 0.19 -39.36 24.68
C LEU A 33 1.02 -39.84 23.45
N ASP A 34 1.22 -38.98 22.43
CA ASP A 34 2.51 -38.28 22.21
C ASP A 34 2.36 -37.17 21.15
N HIS A 35 3.19 -36.14 21.27
CA HIS A 35 3.26 -34.96 20.41
C HIS A 35 3.68 -35.32 18.98
N GLN A 36 2.95 -34.81 17.99
CA GLN A 36 3.57 -34.18 16.82
C GLN A 36 2.57 -33.28 16.10
N HIS A 37 2.92 -31.99 16.05
CA HIS A 37 2.26 -30.98 15.26
C HIS A 37 2.26 -31.40 13.79
N ILE A 38 1.07 -31.62 13.23
CA ILE A 38 0.87 -31.64 11.78
C ILE A 38 -0.11 -30.51 11.48
N VAL A 39 0.42 -29.42 10.95
CA VAL A 39 -0.35 -28.36 10.28
C VAL A 39 0.18 -28.30 8.85
N ALA A 40 -0.67 -28.64 7.88
CA ALA A 40 -0.66 -28.02 6.56
C ALA A 40 -2.00 -28.27 5.83
N ASN A 41 -2.38 -27.26 5.04
CA ASN A 41 -3.73 -26.74 4.70
C ASN A 41 -4.67 -27.53 3.76
N ALA A 42 -4.88 -27.04 2.53
CA ALA A 42 -5.85 -27.21 1.45
C ALA A 42 -7.27 -26.71 1.75
N ASP A 43 -7.91 -25.92 0.89
CA ASP A 43 -7.55 -25.58 -0.49
C ASP A 43 -7.52 -24.07 -0.69
N ALA A 44 -6.51 -23.71 -1.47
CA ALA A 44 -6.08 -22.38 -1.75
C ALA A 44 -6.71 -21.89 -3.07
N LEU A 45 -7.10 -20.62 -3.09
CA LEU A 45 -7.27 -19.86 -4.32
C LEU A 45 -6.68 -18.47 -4.09
N ILE A 46 -5.38 -18.36 -4.35
CA ILE A 46 -4.70 -17.17 -4.89
C ILE A 46 -4.31 -17.60 -6.32
N PRO A 47 -4.67 -16.88 -7.40
CA PRO A 47 -3.79 -15.79 -7.85
C PRO A 47 -4.40 -14.66 -8.74
N THR A 48 -3.87 -13.45 -8.61
CA THR A 48 -3.74 -12.49 -9.75
C THR A 48 -2.41 -12.67 -10.50
N ALA A 49 -1.53 -13.59 -10.07
CA ALA A 49 -0.37 -14.02 -10.83
C ALA A 49 -0.77 -14.92 -12.01
N THR A 50 -0.28 -14.60 -13.20
CA THR A 50 -0.49 -15.41 -14.40
C THR A 50 0.17 -16.78 -14.25
N GLU A 51 -0.46 -17.83 -14.79
CA GLU A 51 0.22 -19.12 -14.94
C GLU A 51 1.42 -18.94 -15.87
N LEU A 52 2.57 -19.45 -15.43
CA LEU A 52 3.83 -19.24 -16.12
C LEU A 52 3.90 -20.15 -17.36
N PRO A 53 4.48 -19.66 -18.47
CA PRO A 53 4.73 -20.49 -19.65
C PRO A 53 5.59 -21.70 -19.26
N ARG A 54 5.19 -22.89 -19.70
CA ARG A 54 5.84 -24.16 -19.36
C ARG A 54 6.96 -24.54 -20.34
N ASP A 55 7.33 -23.61 -21.23
CA ASP A 55 8.32 -23.81 -22.29
C ASP A 55 9.66 -24.27 -21.71
N GLY A 56 10.10 -25.46 -22.13
CA GLY A 56 11.38 -26.04 -21.71
C GLY A 56 11.38 -26.67 -20.31
N TRP A 57 10.23 -26.80 -19.64
CA TRP A 57 10.12 -27.50 -18.37
C TRP A 57 10.17 -29.02 -18.56
N GLU A 58 10.54 -29.73 -17.51
CA GLU A 58 10.57 -31.20 -17.48
C GLU A 58 9.81 -31.73 -16.28
N ALA A 59 9.11 -32.85 -16.43
CA ALA A 59 8.39 -33.52 -15.35
C ALA A 59 8.96 -34.91 -15.08
N VAL A 60 9.16 -35.24 -13.81
CA VAL A 60 9.61 -36.56 -13.35
C VAL A 60 8.71 -37.03 -12.20
N ALA A 61 8.27 -38.28 -12.25
CA ALA A 61 7.42 -38.88 -11.24
C ALA A 61 8.13 -40.00 -10.46
N SER A 62 7.60 -40.34 -9.28
CA SER A 62 8.09 -41.44 -8.45
C SER A 62 7.93 -42.80 -9.14
N THR A 63 6.82 -43.00 -9.85
CA THR A 63 6.56 -44.15 -10.74
C THR A 63 5.67 -43.69 -11.90
N GLU A 64 5.66 -44.45 -12.99
CA GLU A 64 4.79 -44.22 -14.14
C GLU A 64 4.27 -45.54 -14.71
N GLU A 65 2.98 -45.61 -15.01
CA GLU A 65 2.41 -46.76 -15.72
C GLU A 65 2.70 -46.63 -17.21
N THR A 66 3.66 -47.42 -17.70
CA THR A 66 4.02 -47.45 -19.13
C THR A 66 3.80 -48.82 -19.78
N ALA A 67 3.39 -49.83 -19.00
CA ALA A 67 3.17 -51.19 -19.48
C ALA A 67 1.70 -51.43 -19.86
N GLY A 68 0.76 -50.88 -19.08
CA GLY A 68 -0.69 -50.98 -19.31
C GLY A 68 -1.30 -49.78 -20.05
N GLU A 69 -0.68 -48.60 -19.97
CA GLU A 69 -1.12 -47.37 -20.65
C GLU A 69 0.06 -46.40 -20.89
N ASN A 70 -0.18 -45.24 -21.49
CA ASN A 70 0.84 -44.19 -21.65
C ASN A 70 0.78 -43.17 -20.50
N GLY A 71 1.03 -43.60 -19.26
CA GLY A 71 0.93 -42.79 -18.04
C GLY A 71 2.20 -42.04 -17.67
N ARG A 72 2.95 -41.51 -18.63
CA ARG A 72 4.28 -40.90 -18.43
C ARG A 72 4.22 -39.56 -17.69
N ALA A 73 5.26 -39.24 -16.91
CA ALA A 73 5.34 -37.98 -16.18
C ALA A 73 5.29 -36.73 -17.10
N ALA A 74 5.91 -36.81 -18.29
CA ALA A 74 5.99 -35.70 -19.24
C ALA A 74 4.61 -35.21 -19.75
N ASN A 75 3.59 -36.07 -19.70
CA ASN A 75 2.25 -35.74 -20.16
C ASN A 75 1.62 -34.57 -19.38
N VAL A 76 2.07 -34.28 -18.14
CA VAL A 76 1.49 -33.17 -17.35
C VAL A 76 1.88 -31.76 -17.82
N LEU A 77 2.74 -31.67 -18.83
CA LEU A 77 3.29 -30.41 -19.36
C LEU A 77 3.01 -30.21 -20.85
N ASP A 78 2.31 -31.12 -21.52
CA ASP A 78 2.12 -31.07 -22.98
C ASP A 78 0.91 -30.22 -23.41
N GLY A 79 0.04 -29.84 -22.46
CA GLY A 79 -1.11 -28.99 -22.70
C GLY A 79 -2.31 -29.72 -23.32
N ASP A 80 -2.28 -31.06 -23.39
CA ASP A 80 -3.40 -31.89 -23.84
C ASP A 80 -4.02 -32.65 -22.65
N PRO A 81 -5.17 -32.19 -22.10
CA PRO A 81 -5.80 -32.81 -20.94
C PRO A 81 -6.35 -34.22 -21.21
N ALA A 82 -6.32 -34.71 -22.46
CA ALA A 82 -6.66 -36.10 -22.78
C ALA A 82 -5.52 -37.09 -22.47
N THR A 83 -4.28 -36.61 -22.36
CA THR A 83 -3.14 -37.39 -21.87
C THR A 83 -2.90 -37.10 -20.39
N PHE A 84 -2.26 -38.03 -19.67
CA PHE A 84 -2.05 -37.86 -18.23
C PHE A 84 -0.87 -38.69 -17.73
N TRP A 85 -0.29 -38.25 -16.61
CA TRP A 85 0.55 -39.09 -15.78
C TRP A 85 -0.32 -40.00 -14.89
N HIS A 86 0.09 -41.25 -14.75
CA HIS A 86 -0.48 -42.19 -13.78
C HIS A 86 0.63 -42.97 -13.09
N SER A 87 0.62 -43.03 -11.75
CA SER A 87 1.53 -43.89 -10.99
C SER A 87 1.32 -45.36 -11.37
N GLN A 88 2.37 -46.17 -11.38
CA GLN A 88 2.29 -47.56 -11.83
C GLN A 88 1.17 -48.34 -11.10
N TRP A 89 0.28 -49.01 -11.85
CA TRP A 89 -0.85 -49.76 -11.29
C TRP A 89 -0.84 -51.25 -11.65
N THR A 90 -0.08 -51.65 -12.67
CA THR A 90 0.16 -53.06 -13.02
C THR A 90 1.02 -53.79 -11.96
N ALA A 91 1.85 -53.04 -11.23
CA ALA A 91 2.57 -53.47 -10.03
C ALA A 91 2.60 -52.29 -9.02
N PRO A 92 1.51 -52.07 -8.28
CA PRO A 92 1.30 -50.81 -7.57
C PRO A 92 2.27 -50.63 -6.40
N ALA A 93 2.93 -49.47 -6.39
CA ALA A 93 3.73 -49.01 -5.26
C ALA A 93 2.82 -48.28 -4.23
N PRO A 94 3.12 -48.36 -2.92
CA PRO A 94 2.33 -47.66 -1.92
C PRO A 94 2.45 -46.13 -2.05
N LEU A 95 1.46 -45.41 -1.53
CA LEU A 95 1.56 -43.96 -1.32
C LEU A 95 2.56 -43.67 -0.18
N PRO A 96 3.25 -42.51 -0.19
CA PRO A 96 3.04 -41.38 -1.09
C PRO A 96 3.67 -41.53 -2.48
N GLN A 97 2.97 -41.03 -3.50
CA GLN A 97 3.48 -40.88 -4.86
C GLN A 97 3.69 -39.40 -5.17
N SER A 98 4.62 -39.04 -6.05
CA SER A 98 4.92 -37.63 -6.33
C SER A 98 5.25 -37.38 -7.79
N ILE A 99 4.96 -36.17 -8.23
CA ILE A 99 5.40 -35.63 -9.51
C ILE A 99 6.09 -34.29 -9.31
N THR A 100 7.23 -34.13 -9.95
CA THR A 100 8.12 -32.97 -9.80
C THR A 100 8.27 -32.28 -11.14
N ILE A 101 7.99 -30.98 -11.18
CA ILE A 101 8.22 -30.10 -12.31
C ILE A 101 9.56 -29.37 -12.10
N ASP A 102 10.49 -29.47 -13.04
CA ASP A 102 11.72 -28.67 -13.12
C ASP A 102 11.53 -27.56 -14.16
N THR A 103 11.48 -26.32 -13.71
CA THR A 103 11.30 -25.15 -14.58
C THR A 103 12.59 -24.68 -15.26
N LYS A 104 13.71 -25.39 -15.03
CA LYS A 104 15.08 -25.12 -15.54
C LYS A 104 15.73 -23.82 -15.07
N VAL A 105 14.93 -22.82 -14.68
CA VAL A 105 15.36 -21.54 -14.09
C VAL A 105 14.64 -21.30 -12.76
N THR A 106 15.32 -20.72 -11.79
CA THR A 106 14.67 -20.35 -10.52
C THR A 106 13.86 -19.09 -10.71
N GLN A 107 12.59 -19.16 -10.34
CA GLN A 107 11.63 -18.08 -10.50
C GLN A 107 10.65 -18.09 -9.32
N ARG A 108 9.90 -16.99 -9.17
CA ARG A 108 8.98 -16.83 -8.04
C ARG A 108 7.66 -17.52 -8.37
N PHE A 109 7.25 -18.44 -7.51
CA PHE A 109 5.96 -19.12 -7.60
C PHE A 109 5.03 -18.73 -6.46
N SER A 110 3.74 -18.64 -6.76
CA SER A 110 2.69 -18.43 -5.76
C SER A 110 1.66 -19.57 -5.71
N GLY A 111 1.83 -20.63 -6.49
CA GLY A 111 0.93 -21.78 -6.46
C GLY A 111 1.17 -22.84 -7.54
N VAL A 112 0.55 -24.01 -7.35
CA VAL A 112 0.44 -25.11 -8.34
C VAL A 112 -1.00 -25.22 -8.82
N VAL A 113 -1.23 -25.36 -10.12
CA VAL A 113 -2.54 -25.68 -10.70
C VAL A 113 -2.53 -27.17 -11.04
N TYR A 114 -3.45 -27.95 -10.47
CA TYR A 114 -3.57 -29.40 -10.65
C TYR A 114 -4.87 -29.74 -11.38
N THR A 115 -4.76 -30.35 -12.57
CA THR A 115 -5.91 -30.84 -13.34
C THR A 115 -6.02 -32.36 -13.20
N PRO A 116 -7.11 -32.90 -12.59
CA PRO A 116 -7.35 -34.34 -12.51
C PRO A 116 -7.55 -34.99 -13.89
N ARG A 117 -7.27 -36.29 -14.01
CA ARG A 117 -7.43 -37.04 -15.27
C ARG A 117 -8.90 -37.09 -15.75
N PRO A 118 -9.17 -37.15 -17.06
CA PRO A 118 -10.53 -37.31 -17.59
C PRO A 118 -11.20 -38.62 -17.17
N GLY A 119 -12.51 -38.56 -16.92
CA GLY A 119 -13.33 -39.73 -16.55
C GLY A 119 -13.48 -39.99 -15.05
N GLY A 120 -12.74 -39.29 -14.19
CA GLY A 120 -12.90 -39.21 -12.73
C GLY A 120 -12.71 -40.54 -11.98
N GLY A 121 -11.68 -40.61 -11.14
CA GLY A 121 -11.62 -41.64 -10.10
C GLY A 121 -10.23 -42.10 -9.71
N ASN A 122 -9.75 -43.19 -10.33
CA ASN A 122 -8.49 -43.82 -9.92
C ASN A 122 -7.29 -42.86 -10.06
N GLY A 123 -6.63 -42.59 -8.93
CA GLY A 123 -5.44 -41.75 -8.84
C GLY A 123 -5.72 -40.26 -8.60
N THR A 124 -6.98 -39.82 -8.43
CA THR A 124 -7.24 -38.43 -8.05
C THR A 124 -6.55 -38.12 -6.72
N ILE A 125 -5.72 -37.07 -6.70
CA ILE A 125 -4.95 -36.72 -5.52
C ILE A 125 -5.90 -36.22 -4.43
N GLY A 126 -5.88 -36.87 -3.26
CA GLY A 126 -6.65 -36.51 -2.08
C GLY A 126 -5.83 -35.61 -1.16
N ARG A 127 -5.31 -36.16 -0.06
CA ARG A 127 -4.33 -35.43 0.75
C ARG A 127 -3.04 -35.23 -0.04
N TYR A 128 -2.51 -34.02 -0.06
CA TYR A 128 -1.34 -33.62 -0.82
C TYR A 128 -0.36 -32.79 -0.01
N GLU A 129 0.87 -32.70 -0.49
CA GLU A 129 1.86 -31.68 -0.12
C GLU A 129 2.46 -31.07 -1.39
N VAL A 130 2.65 -29.76 -1.39
CA VAL A 130 3.49 -29.04 -2.35
C VAL A 130 4.76 -28.64 -1.66
N ARG A 131 5.89 -29.09 -2.22
CA ARG A 131 7.21 -28.71 -1.75
C ARG A 131 7.96 -28.02 -2.88
N LEU A 132 8.79 -27.07 -2.48
CA LEU A 132 9.66 -26.34 -3.39
C LEU A 132 11.10 -26.76 -3.16
N SER A 133 11.85 -26.75 -4.24
CA SER A 133 13.29 -26.96 -4.24
C SER A 133 13.92 -26.08 -5.30
N VAL A 134 15.12 -25.58 -5.04
CA VAL A 134 15.92 -24.84 -6.01
C VAL A 134 16.86 -25.77 -6.80
N ASP A 135 17.08 -27.00 -6.31
CA ASP A 135 18.07 -27.94 -6.85
C ASP A 135 17.53 -29.35 -7.18
N GLY A 136 16.26 -29.62 -6.89
CA GLY A 136 15.57 -30.88 -7.23
C GLY A 136 15.87 -32.04 -6.29
N THR A 137 16.81 -31.85 -5.37
CA THR A 137 17.29 -32.87 -4.42
C THR A 137 16.95 -32.52 -2.97
N THR A 138 17.06 -31.25 -2.60
CA THR A 138 16.76 -30.71 -1.26
C THR A 138 15.39 -30.06 -1.27
N TRP A 139 14.45 -30.63 -0.53
CA TRP A 139 13.05 -30.17 -0.52
C TRP A 139 12.73 -29.50 0.80
N GLY A 140 12.18 -28.27 0.73
CA GLY A 140 11.74 -27.54 1.92
C GLY A 140 10.55 -28.21 2.63
N ASN A 141 10.15 -27.62 3.75
CA ASN A 141 8.85 -27.93 4.37
C ASN A 141 7.71 -27.66 3.36
N PRO A 142 6.56 -28.34 3.47
CA PRO A 142 5.43 -28.10 2.58
C PRO A 142 5.04 -26.62 2.57
N VAL A 143 5.10 -25.99 1.40
CA VAL A 143 4.70 -24.58 1.23
C VAL A 143 3.18 -24.47 1.05
N ALA A 144 2.56 -25.56 0.57
CA ALA A 144 1.16 -25.85 0.67
C ALA A 144 1.02 -27.35 0.98
N ALA A 145 -0.06 -27.76 1.64
CA ALA A 145 -0.46 -29.15 1.76
C ALA A 145 -1.96 -29.18 2.01
N GLY A 146 -2.59 -30.35 2.01
CA GLY A 146 -3.94 -30.55 2.52
C GLY A 146 -4.80 -31.51 1.72
N THR A 147 -6.13 -31.51 1.84
CA THR A 147 -7.05 -32.42 1.12
C THR A 147 -7.74 -31.77 -0.08
N ALA A 148 -7.51 -32.29 -1.28
CA ALA A 148 -8.24 -31.93 -2.50
C ALA A 148 -9.53 -32.75 -2.65
N ALA A 149 -10.59 -32.12 -3.21
CA ALA A 149 -11.90 -32.75 -3.41
C ALA A 149 -11.87 -33.86 -4.48
N ASP A 150 -12.60 -34.96 -4.23
CA ASP A 150 -12.77 -36.09 -5.17
C ASP A 150 -13.76 -35.76 -6.29
N ASP A 151 -13.33 -34.89 -7.20
CA ASP A 151 -14.12 -34.50 -8.37
C ASP A 151 -13.17 -34.10 -9.53
N PRO A 152 -13.66 -34.01 -10.79
CA PRO A 152 -12.82 -33.75 -11.95
C PRO A 152 -12.44 -32.27 -12.14
N SER A 153 -12.83 -31.36 -11.24
CA SER A 153 -12.51 -29.93 -11.40
C SER A 153 -11.02 -29.65 -11.17
N VAL A 154 -10.49 -28.64 -11.86
CA VAL A 154 -9.12 -28.14 -11.65
C VAL A 154 -8.98 -27.61 -10.22
N LYS A 155 -7.88 -27.95 -9.55
CA LYS A 155 -7.55 -27.51 -8.20
C LYS A 155 -6.37 -26.55 -8.24
N THR A 156 -6.31 -25.61 -7.30
CA THR A 156 -5.17 -24.71 -7.14
C THR A 156 -4.61 -24.84 -5.74
N PHE A 157 -3.30 -24.99 -5.63
CA PHE A 157 -2.56 -25.15 -4.39
C PHE A 157 -1.62 -23.94 -4.23
N SER A 158 -2.15 -22.82 -3.77
CA SER A 158 -1.43 -21.56 -3.58
C SER A 158 -0.61 -21.50 -2.29
N PHE A 159 0.45 -20.70 -2.31
CA PHE A 159 1.36 -20.48 -1.19
C PHE A 159 2.06 -19.12 -1.30
N ALA A 160 2.69 -18.66 -0.21
CA ALA A 160 3.43 -17.40 -0.20
C ALA A 160 4.49 -17.35 -1.30
N VAL A 161 4.61 -16.22 -2.01
CA VAL A 161 5.49 -16.08 -3.16
C VAL A 161 6.92 -16.48 -2.81
N SER A 162 7.37 -17.59 -3.39
CA SER A 162 8.63 -18.23 -3.03
C SER A 162 9.44 -18.52 -4.27
N GLY A 163 10.73 -18.19 -4.25
CA GLY A 163 11.64 -18.54 -5.34
C GLY A 163 11.94 -20.04 -5.32
N ALA A 164 11.70 -20.74 -6.43
CA ALA A 164 12.11 -22.13 -6.60
C ALA A 164 12.39 -22.45 -8.06
N ARG A 165 13.00 -23.61 -8.34
CA ARG A 165 13.17 -24.15 -9.70
C ARG A 165 12.39 -25.44 -9.89
N PHE A 166 12.30 -26.23 -8.83
CA PHE A 166 11.60 -27.49 -8.81
C PHE A 166 10.39 -27.38 -7.89
N VAL A 167 9.24 -27.81 -8.39
CA VAL A 167 7.99 -27.83 -7.65
C VAL A 167 7.48 -29.26 -7.63
N ARG A 168 7.35 -29.85 -6.44
CA ARG A 168 6.91 -31.24 -6.26
C ARG A 168 5.55 -31.26 -5.62
N LEU A 169 4.60 -31.87 -6.32
CA LEU A 169 3.31 -32.25 -5.79
C LEU A 169 3.38 -33.71 -5.33
N ILE A 170 3.08 -33.94 -4.06
CA ILE A 170 3.12 -35.25 -3.40
C ILE A 170 1.68 -35.62 -3.07
N SER A 171 1.21 -36.76 -3.56
CA SER A 171 -0.05 -37.39 -3.15
C SER A 171 0.20 -38.28 -1.94
N LEU A 172 -0.43 -37.95 -0.82
CA LEU A 172 -0.39 -38.72 0.44
C LEU A 172 -1.56 -39.70 0.56
N THR A 173 -2.71 -39.38 -0.05
CA THR A 173 -3.87 -40.28 -0.15
C THR A 173 -4.54 -40.12 -1.52
N GLU A 174 -5.26 -41.14 -1.96
CA GLU A 174 -6.18 -41.05 -3.09
C GLU A 174 -7.52 -40.46 -2.58
N ALA A 175 -8.12 -39.51 -3.32
CA ALA A 175 -9.24 -38.69 -2.86
C ALA A 175 -10.50 -39.50 -2.51
N GLY A 176 -10.72 -40.63 -3.18
CA GLY A 176 -11.84 -41.55 -2.93
C GLY A 176 -11.50 -42.79 -2.12
N ASN A 177 -10.28 -42.90 -1.57
CA ASN A 177 -9.74 -44.10 -0.90
C ASN A 177 -9.84 -45.40 -1.74
N ARG A 178 -9.74 -45.29 -3.07
CA ARG A 178 -9.91 -46.42 -3.99
C ARG A 178 -8.66 -47.31 -4.10
N GLY A 179 -7.50 -46.79 -3.74
CA GLY A 179 -6.23 -47.53 -3.69
C GLY A 179 -5.01 -46.63 -3.60
N SER A 180 -3.82 -47.18 -3.84
CA SER A 180 -2.54 -46.50 -3.64
C SER A 180 -2.00 -45.83 -4.91
N TRP A 181 -2.84 -45.05 -5.60
CA TRP A 181 -2.51 -44.48 -6.90
C TRP A 181 -2.57 -42.95 -6.89
N ALA A 182 -1.82 -42.32 -7.80
CA ALA A 182 -1.85 -40.89 -8.07
C ALA A 182 -1.80 -40.62 -9.59
N SER A 183 -2.55 -39.63 -10.05
CA SER A 183 -2.61 -39.24 -11.46
C SER A 183 -2.87 -37.73 -11.62
N ALA A 184 -2.43 -37.18 -12.75
CA ALA A 184 -2.63 -35.79 -13.12
C ALA A 184 -2.69 -35.68 -14.65
N ALA A 185 -3.69 -34.98 -15.19
CA ALA A 185 -3.72 -34.61 -16.60
C ALA A 185 -2.72 -33.48 -16.88
N GLU A 186 -2.79 -32.40 -16.12
CA GLU A 186 -1.95 -31.22 -16.33
C GLU A 186 -1.49 -30.63 -14.99
N ILE A 187 -0.26 -30.07 -14.97
CA ILE A 187 0.27 -29.33 -13.83
C ILE A 187 0.84 -27.98 -14.28
N GLY A 188 0.24 -26.91 -13.77
CA GLY A 188 0.65 -25.51 -13.97
C GLY A 188 1.32 -24.90 -12.74
N LEU A 189 2.10 -23.83 -12.91
CA LEU A 189 2.69 -23.05 -11.81
C LEU A 189 2.39 -21.56 -11.96
N LEU A 190 2.06 -20.89 -10.87
CA LEU A 190 1.64 -19.47 -10.83
C LEU A 190 2.81 -18.57 -10.42
N GLY A 191 2.94 -17.35 -11.00
CA GLY A 191 4.04 -16.39 -10.76
C GLY A 191 3.94 -15.49 -9.50
N ASP A 192 4.52 -14.28 -9.50
CA ASP A 192 4.42 -13.30 -8.40
C ASP A 192 3.31 -12.25 -8.63
N PRO A 193 2.30 -12.10 -7.76
CA PRO A 193 1.19 -11.15 -7.91
C PRO A 193 1.52 -9.67 -7.62
N GLY A 194 2.77 -9.32 -7.21
CA GLY A 194 3.13 -7.99 -6.70
C GLY A 194 4.15 -7.14 -7.47
N ALA A 195 4.27 -7.22 -8.81
CA ALA A 195 5.17 -6.35 -9.59
C ALA A 195 4.40 -5.37 -10.51
N PRO A 196 4.77 -4.07 -10.68
CA PRO A 196 5.87 -3.27 -10.06
C PRO A 196 5.56 -1.77 -9.67
N PRO A 197 6.44 -1.09 -8.88
CA PRO A 197 6.89 0.28 -9.20
C PRO A 197 8.38 0.32 -9.57
N GLN A 198 8.72 1.19 -10.53
CA GLN A 198 10.02 1.27 -11.22
C GLN A 198 11.20 1.47 -10.24
N THR A 199 12.17 0.56 -10.21
CA THR A 199 13.52 0.79 -9.66
C THR A 199 14.56 0.50 -10.75
N VAL A 200 15.68 1.23 -10.75
CA VAL A 200 16.78 1.02 -11.70
C VAL A 200 18.06 0.67 -10.94
N THR A 201 18.89 -0.21 -11.53
CA THR A 201 20.25 -0.45 -11.04
C THR A 201 21.11 0.79 -11.26
N LEU A 202 21.73 1.28 -10.20
CA LEU A 202 22.60 2.46 -10.24
C LEU A 202 23.97 2.12 -10.87
N PRO A 203 24.57 3.04 -11.65
CA PRO A 203 25.90 2.85 -12.20
C PRO A 203 26.95 2.84 -11.08
N ARG A 204 27.83 1.85 -11.11
CA ARG A 204 28.84 1.58 -10.06
C ARG A 204 30.18 2.28 -10.30
N THR A 205 30.26 3.15 -11.32
CA THR A 205 31.50 3.81 -11.76
C THR A 205 32.11 4.65 -10.65
N GLY A 206 33.35 4.32 -10.25
CA GLY A 206 34.11 5.04 -9.24
C GLY A 206 33.80 4.64 -7.79
N TRP A 207 32.86 3.72 -7.56
CA TRP A 207 32.60 3.17 -6.22
C TRP A 207 33.76 2.30 -5.75
N THR A 208 33.91 2.17 -4.43
CA THR A 208 34.87 1.23 -3.82
C THR A 208 34.17 0.37 -2.78
N ALA A 209 34.56 -0.90 -2.65
CA ALA A 209 34.06 -1.78 -1.62
C ALA A 209 35.16 -2.13 -0.62
N THR A 210 34.78 -2.28 0.64
CA THR A 210 35.60 -2.79 1.75
C THR A 210 34.80 -3.84 2.50
N ALA A 211 35.45 -4.88 3.01
CA ALA A 211 34.78 -5.91 3.79
C ALA A 211 35.35 -6.00 5.20
N SER A 212 34.57 -6.54 6.13
CA SER A 212 35.06 -6.88 7.47
C SER A 212 36.08 -8.02 7.44
N ASP A 213 36.07 -8.81 6.36
CA ASP A 213 36.95 -9.95 6.16
C ASP A 213 37.09 -10.24 4.66
N GLU A 214 38.29 -10.56 4.17
CA GLU A 214 38.53 -10.92 2.75
C GLU A 214 39.71 -11.88 2.54
N GLU A 215 39.53 -12.91 1.73
CA GLU A 215 40.57 -13.86 1.34
C GLU A 215 41.40 -13.29 0.18
N THR A 216 42.68 -13.05 0.42
CA THR A 216 43.59 -12.49 -0.59
C THR A 216 44.91 -13.24 -0.71
N VAL A 217 45.11 -14.28 0.11
CA VAL A 217 46.35 -15.07 0.18
C VAL A 217 46.19 -16.33 -0.66
N GLY A 218 45.10 -17.06 -0.47
CA GLY A 218 44.79 -18.30 -1.21
C GLY A 218 44.13 -18.05 -2.56
N GLU A 219 43.38 -16.96 -2.69
CA GLU A 219 42.71 -16.57 -3.94
C GLU A 219 42.47 -15.05 -4.02
N ASN A 220 41.88 -14.59 -5.12
CA ASN A 220 41.49 -13.18 -5.28
C ASN A 220 40.04 -12.95 -4.79
N GLY A 221 39.80 -13.02 -3.49
CA GLY A 221 38.50 -12.83 -2.83
C GLY A 221 38.24 -11.40 -2.34
N ARG A 222 38.85 -10.39 -2.97
CA ARG A 222 38.82 -8.99 -2.54
C ARG A 222 37.42 -8.38 -2.58
N ALA A 223 37.11 -7.50 -1.63
CA ALA A 223 35.84 -6.77 -1.58
C ALA A 223 35.51 -6.02 -2.88
N SER A 224 36.52 -5.48 -3.59
CA SER A 224 36.34 -4.73 -4.84
C SER A 224 35.69 -5.51 -5.97
N ASN A 225 35.77 -6.85 -5.92
CA ASN A 225 35.22 -7.70 -6.97
C ASN A 225 33.70 -7.62 -7.06
N VAL A 226 32.99 -7.18 -6.01
CA VAL A 226 31.52 -7.02 -6.07
C VAL A 226 31.02 -5.86 -6.93
N LEU A 227 31.93 -5.06 -7.48
CA LEU A 227 31.65 -3.84 -8.24
C LEU A 227 32.23 -3.89 -9.66
N ASP A 228 32.92 -4.96 -10.04
CA ASP A 228 33.74 -4.97 -11.26
C ASP A 228 32.94 -5.35 -12.52
N GLY A 229 31.66 -5.71 -12.38
CA GLY A 229 30.81 -6.09 -13.49
C GLY A 229 31.04 -7.51 -13.99
N ASN A 230 31.93 -8.26 -13.34
CA ASN A 230 32.32 -9.59 -13.74
C ASN A 230 31.78 -10.62 -12.75
N PRO A 231 30.71 -11.37 -13.08
CA PRO A 231 30.11 -12.34 -12.17
C PRO A 231 31.00 -13.56 -11.87
N THR A 232 32.19 -13.64 -12.46
CA THR A 232 33.17 -14.72 -12.25
C THR A 232 34.26 -14.37 -11.22
N THR A 233 34.27 -13.15 -10.70
CA THR A 233 35.09 -12.73 -9.55
C THR A 233 34.18 -12.60 -8.33
N ARG A 234 34.76 -12.63 -7.12
CA ARG A 234 33.98 -12.50 -5.87
C ARG A 234 34.73 -11.80 -4.76
N TRP A 235 33.95 -11.19 -3.87
CA TRP A 235 34.34 -11.08 -2.48
C TRP A 235 34.13 -12.42 -1.78
N TYR A 236 35.09 -12.80 -0.94
CA TYR A 236 35.01 -13.97 -0.05
C TYR A 236 35.67 -13.63 1.27
N SER A 237 34.98 -13.82 2.40
CA SER A 237 35.59 -13.89 3.74
C SER A 237 36.72 -14.92 3.79
N ARG A 238 37.69 -14.74 4.69
CA ARG A 238 38.82 -15.68 4.82
C ARG A 238 38.34 -17.08 5.15
N TYR A 239 38.97 -18.05 4.50
CA TYR A 239 38.76 -19.47 4.79
C TYR A 239 40.02 -20.12 5.36
N ASP A 240 41.19 -19.49 5.24
CA ASP A 240 42.43 -19.90 5.88
C ASP A 240 42.39 -19.68 7.41
N VAL A 241 41.66 -18.65 7.85
CA VAL A 241 41.40 -18.30 9.26
C VAL A 241 39.90 -18.04 9.42
N LEU A 242 39.21 -18.89 10.19
CA LEU A 242 37.76 -18.83 10.36
C LEU A 242 37.31 -17.70 11.30
N THR A 243 36.73 -16.64 10.73
CA THR A 243 36.17 -15.50 11.48
C THR A 243 34.66 -15.69 11.70
N PRO A 244 34.10 -15.60 12.93
CA PRO A 244 32.66 -15.79 13.16
C PRO A 244 31.76 -14.76 12.45
N LEU A 245 30.53 -15.15 12.10
CA LEU A 245 29.46 -14.23 11.67
C LEU A 245 29.06 -13.29 12.84
N PRO A 246 28.57 -12.07 12.56
CA PRO A 246 28.22 -11.55 11.24
C PRO A 246 29.41 -11.00 10.45
N HIS A 247 29.40 -11.22 9.14
CA HIS A 247 30.33 -10.58 8.21
C HIS A 247 29.63 -9.44 7.49
N SER A 248 30.39 -8.47 7.01
CA SER A 248 29.82 -7.35 6.29
C SER A 248 30.69 -6.89 5.13
N ILE A 249 30.01 -6.41 4.09
CA ILE A 249 30.63 -5.67 2.99
C ILE A 249 30.01 -4.28 2.94
N THR A 250 30.89 -3.28 2.90
CA THR A 250 30.55 -1.86 2.88
C THR A 250 30.99 -1.25 1.55
N ILE A 251 30.02 -0.72 0.80
CA ILE A 251 30.25 -0.03 -0.46
C ILE A 251 30.27 1.48 -0.19
N ASP A 252 31.37 2.15 -0.53
CA ASP A 252 31.51 3.62 -0.58
C ASP A 252 31.18 4.11 -1.98
N LEU A 253 30.06 4.81 -2.08
CA LEU A 253 29.52 5.38 -3.31
C LEU A 253 30.27 6.66 -3.74
N LYS A 254 31.27 7.11 -2.95
CA LYS A 254 32.08 8.34 -3.06
C LYS A 254 31.34 9.65 -2.92
N GLN A 255 30.03 9.64 -3.11
CA GLN A 255 29.14 10.78 -2.90
C GLN A 255 27.81 10.30 -2.29
N PRO A 256 27.10 11.15 -1.53
CA PRO A 256 25.75 10.85 -1.09
C PRO A 256 24.85 10.51 -2.29
N THR A 257 24.21 9.34 -2.23
CA THR A 257 23.38 8.77 -3.30
C THR A 257 22.06 8.29 -2.71
N VAL A 258 20.96 8.46 -3.44
CA VAL A 258 19.63 7.99 -3.02
C VAL A 258 19.48 6.53 -3.40
N LEU A 259 19.14 5.70 -2.42
CA LEU A 259 19.02 4.25 -2.52
C LEU A 259 17.60 3.79 -2.18
N ASN A 260 17.08 2.83 -2.94
CA ASN A 260 15.76 2.22 -2.76
C ASN A 260 15.84 0.71 -2.53
N GLY A 261 17.02 0.12 -2.67
CA GLY A 261 17.24 -1.30 -2.44
C GLY A 261 18.62 -1.76 -2.84
N LEU A 262 18.83 -3.06 -2.75
CA LEU A 262 20.06 -3.75 -3.12
C LEU A 262 19.71 -5.04 -3.85
N VAL A 263 20.50 -5.38 -4.86
CA VAL A 263 20.56 -6.70 -5.47
C VAL A 263 21.87 -7.37 -5.08
N TYR A 264 21.76 -8.53 -4.46
CA TYR A 264 22.87 -9.38 -4.08
C TYR A 264 22.99 -10.53 -5.08
N ARG A 265 24.15 -10.65 -5.73
CA ARG A 265 24.49 -11.77 -6.61
C ARG A 265 25.49 -12.68 -5.88
N PRO A 266 25.08 -13.87 -5.45
CA PRO A 266 26.01 -14.88 -4.93
C PRO A 266 26.99 -15.35 -6.01
N HIS A 267 28.22 -15.73 -5.63
CA HIS A 267 29.23 -16.20 -6.59
C HIS A 267 28.93 -17.63 -7.08
N PRO A 268 28.95 -17.91 -8.41
CA PRO A 268 28.42 -19.14 -8.99
C PRO A 268 29.29 -20.41 -8.78
N GLU A 269 30.08 -20.49 -7.72
CA GLU A 269 30.98 -21.63 -7.48
C GLU A 269 30.28 -22.91 -6.99
N SER A 270 30.93 -24.05 -7.23
CA SER A 270 30.39 -25.39 -7.00
C SER A 270 30.16 -25.76 -5.52
N THR A 271 30.75 -25.05 -4.56
CA THR A 271 30.68 -25.37 -3.13
C THR A 271 29.66 -24.53 -2.34
N ARG A 272 29.04 -23.50 -2.95
CA ARG A 272 28.06 -22.54 -2.35
C ARG A 272 28.54 -21.82 -1.07
N ASN A 273 29.78 -22.05 -0.61
CA ASN A 273 30.26 -21.61 0.69
C ASN A 273 30.17 -20.08 0.86
N GLY A 274 29.51 -19.66 1.93
CA GLY A 274 29.38 -18.25 2.29
C GLY A 274 28.22 -17.52 1.61
N TYR A 275 27.12 -18.19 1.27
CA TYR A 275 25.95 -17.45 0.79
C TYR A 275 25.26 -16.75 1.96
N ILE A 276 24.80 -15.52 1.75
CA ILE A 276 24.15 -14.72 2.79
C ILE A 276 22.70 -15.18 3.01
N GLY A 277 22.35 -15.57 4.24
CA GLY A 277 21.02 -16.07 4.65
C GLY A 277 20.12 -15.00 5.25
N GLU A 278 20.05 -14.93 6.58
CA GLU A 278 19.46 -13.78 7.28
C GLU A 278 20.35 -12.57 7.08
N TYR A 279 19.74 -11.45 6.73
CA TYR A 279 20.47 -10.24 6.38
C TYR A 279 19.86 -9.01 7.03
N ARG A 280 20.73 -8.01 7.15
CA ARG A 280 20.36 -6.66 7.54
C ARG A 280 21.15 -5.67 6.69
N ILE A 281 20.45 -4.66 6.17
CA ILE A 281 21.06 -3.58 5.40
C ILE A 281 20.96 -2.30 6.22
N THR A 282 22.11 -1.65 6.40
CA THR A 282 22.25 -0.37 7.11
C THR A 282 23.01 0.62 6.24
N THR A 283 22.77 1.91 6.44
CA THR A 283 23.40 2.98 5.67
C THR A 283 24.15 3.97 6.57
N SER A 284 25.08 4.71 5.99
CA SER A 284 25.91 5.73 6.66
C SER A 284 26.30 6.86 5.70
N THR A 285 26.55 8.05 6.22
CA THR A 285 27.07 9.22 5.47
C THR A 285 28.56 9.45 5.67
N ASP A 286 29.11 9.02 6.81
CA ASP A 286 30.50 9.25 7.23
C ASP A 286 31.39 7.99 7.08
N GLY A 287 30.78 6.81 6.96
CA GLY A 287 31.45 5.52 6.82
C GLY A 287 31.81 4.87 8.16
N THR A 288 31.54 5.55 9.27
CA THR A 288 31.83 5.08 10.64
C THR A 288 30.56 4.82 11.45
N THR A 289 29.51 5.62 11.25
CA THR A 289 28.26 5.58 12.02
C THR A 289 27.14 5.00 11.15
N PHE A 290 26.64 3.81 11.47
CA PHE A 290 25.55 3.14 10.73
C PHE A 290 24.25 3.18 11.54
N GLY A 291 23.16 3.62 10.90
CA GLY A 291 21.85 3.77 11.52
C GLY A 291 21.05 2.47 11.65
N ALA A 292 19.76 2.59 11.99
CA ALA A 292 18.83 1.46 12.02
C ALA A 292 18.69 0.79 10.63
N PRO A 293 18.27 -0.49 10.57
CA PRO A 293 18.11 -1.21 9.31
C PRO A 293 17.12 -0.53 8.38
N VAL A 294 17.53 -0.30 7.13
CA VAL A 294 16.63 0.18 6.07
C VAL A 294 15.95 -0.96 5.32
N SER A 295 16.47 -2.18 5.48
CA SER A 295 15.86 -3.43 5.06
C SER A 295 16.41 -4.59 5.89
N SER A 296 15.58 -5.58 6.18
CA SER A 296 15.98 -6.83 6.84
C SER A 296 15.05 -7.95 6.43
N GLY A 297 15.59 -9.16 6.35
CA GLY A 297 14.83 -10.34 5.96
C GLY A 297 15.72 -11.56 5.87
N ARG A 298 15.24 -12.58 5.17
CA ARG A 298 15.98 -13.83 4.94
C ARG A 298 15.96 -14.18 3.45
N TRP A 299 17.14 -14.48 2.90
CA TRP A 299 17.31 -14.95 1.52
C TRP A 299 17.52 -16.45 1.46
N ALA A 300 17.11 -17.05 0.34
CA ALA A 300 17.26 -18.48 0.09
C ALA A 300 18.72 -18.86 -0.22
N ASP A 301 19.13 -20.07 0.18
CA ASP A 301 20.49 -20.61 -0.02
C ASP A 301 20.74 -21.10 -1.46
N ASP A 302 20.80 -20.16 -2.39
CA ASP A 302 21.04 -20.46 -3.81
C ASP A 302 21.78 -19.32 -4.51
N SER A 303 22.23 -19.54 -5.75
CA SER A 303 23.02 -18.59 -6.54
C SER A 303 22.19 -17.55 -7.30
N THR A 304 20.87 -17.51 -7.11
CA THR A 304 20.00 -16.55 -7.80
C THR A 304 20.19 -15.14 -7.26
N LEU A 305 19.83 -14.16 -8.09
CA LEU A 305 19.81 -12.77 -7.64
C LEU A 305 18.81 -12.61 -6.50
N LYS A 306 19.27 -11.95 -5.43
CA LYS A 306 18.45 -11.64 -4.26
C LYS A 306 18.17 -10.15 -4.24
N HIS A 307 16.93 -9.77 -3.95
CA HIS A 307 16.55 -8.37 -3.80
C HIS A 307 16.24 -8.05 -2.34
N ALA A 308 16.64 -6.87 -1.89
CA ALA A 308 16.22 -6.27 -0.62
C ALA A 308 15.86 -4.81 -0.83
N LEU A 309 14.56 -4.52 -0.82
CA LEU A 309 14.00 -3.17 -1.04
C LEU A 309 13.91 -2.39 0.29
N PHE A 310 13.94 -1.06 0.22
CA PHE A 310 13.89 -0.17 1.38
C PHE A 310 12.48 0.38 1.58
N ALA A 311 12.14 0.77 2.82
CA ALA A 311 10.83 1.36 3.16
C ALA A 311 10.55 2.72 2.47
N GLY A 312 11.60 3.37 1.97
CA GLY A 312 11.56 4.60 1.20
C GLY A 312 12.96 5.00 0.73
N PRO A 313 13.08 6.03 -0.13
CA PRO A 313 14.37 6.51 -0.63
C PRO A 313 15.29 6.92 0.53
N THR A 314 16.46 6.30 0.60
CA THR A 314 17.45 6.51 1.66
C THR A 314 18.69 7.17 1.07
N THR A 315 19.04 8.37 1.50
CA THR A 315 20.30 9.02 1.07
C THR A 315 21.46 8.52 1.91
N ALA A 316 22.46 7.93 1.26
CA ALA A 316 23.64 7.40 1.93
C ALA A 316 24.89 7.56 1.05
N ARG A 317 26.05 7.72 1.67
CA ARG A 317 27.35 7.58 0.96
C ARG A 317 27.87 6.16 1.08
N TYR A 318 27.57 5.49 2.19
CA TYR A 318 27.99 4.12 2.46
C TYR A 318 26.78 3.24 2.69
N LEU A 319 26.77 2.06 2.09
CA LEU A 319 25.82 1.00 2.39
C LEU A 319 26.58 -0.21 2.91
N ARG A 320 26.07 -0.80 4.00
CA ARG A 320 26.59 -2.03 4.57
C ARG A 320 25.54 -3.13 4.50
N LEU A 321 25.87 -4.19 3.78
CA LEU A 321 25.19 -5.47 3.85
C LEU A 321 25.84 -6.30 4.95
N THR A 322 25.05 -6.69 5.94
CA THR A 322 25.49 -7.55 7.05
C THR A 322 24.83 -8.92 6.90
N ALA A 323 25.67 -9.94 6.73
CA ALA A 323 25.26 -11.34 6.77
C ALA A 323 25.14 -11.77 8.23
N LEU A 324 23.92 -12.04 8.70
CA LEU A 324 23.66 -12.49 10.08
C LEU A 324 23.76 -14.01 10.20
N THR A 325 23.39 -14.72 9.13
CA THR A 325 23.59 -16.16 9.00
C THR A 325 24.13 -16.48 7.61
N GLU A 326 24.85 -17.60 7.52
CA GLU A 326 25.14 -18.24 6.24
C GLU A 326 23.89 -19.03 5.83
N ALA A 327 23.46 -18.88 4.58
CA ALA A 327 22.15 -19.33 4.12
C ALA A 327 21.93 -20.84 4.30
N GLY A 328 23.00 -21.63 4.23
CA GLY A 328 23.00 -23.07 4.46
C GLY A 328 23.52 -23.51 5.82
N ASN A 329 23.84 -22.58 6.74
CA ASN A 329 24.52 -22.84 8.00
C ASN A 329 25.83 -23.64 7.85
N ARG A 330 26.55 -23.47 6.74
CA ARG A 330 27.72 -24.32 6.39
C ARG A 330 28.99 -23.93 7.12
N GLY A 331 29.06 -22.70 7.63
CA GLY A 331 30.14 -22.19 8.43
C GLY A 331 30.10 -20.67 8.47
N PRO A 332 31.05 -20.03 9.16
CA PRO A 332 31.02 -18.59 9.32
C PRO A 332 31.69 -17.93 8.12
N TRP A 333 31.14 -18.12 6.93
CA TRP A 333 31.68 -17.56 5.69
C TRP A 333 30.67 -16.64 5.03
N SER A 334 31.15 -15.70 4.22
CA SER A 334 30.32 -14.83 3.40
C SER A 334 31.01 -14.50 2.08
N THR A 335 30.22 -14.49 1.01
CA THR A 335 30.66 -14.23 -0.35
C THR A 335 29.64 -13.36 -1.07
N ALA A 336 30.11 -12.64 -2.08
CA ALA A 336 29.26 -12.05 -3.10
C ALA A 336 30.05 -11.97 -4.40
N ALA A 337 29.46 -12.40 -5.52
CA ALA A 337 30.04 -12.13 -6.84
C ALA A 337 29.87 -10.66 -7.18
N GLU A 338 28.65 -10.16 -7.08
CA GLU A 338 28.31 -8.79 -7.43
C GLU A 338 27.28 -8.23 -6.46
N ILE A 339 27.38 -6.93 -6.17
CA ILE A 339 26.36 -6.19 -5.44
C ILE A 339 25.97 -4.99 -6.29
N GLU A 340 24.69 -4.92 -6.62
CA GLU A 340 24.09 -3.81 -7.33
C GLU A 340 23.22 -3.03 -6.35
N LEU A 341 23.25 -1.70 -6.41
CA LEU A 341 22.34 -0.89 -5.61
C LEU A 341 21.21 -0.36 -6.49
N LEU A 342 20.01 -0.40 -5.95
CA LEU A 342 18.80 0.09 -6.59
C LEU A 342 18.53 1.51 -6.11
N GLY A 343 18.14 2.40 -7.01
CA GLY A 343 17.69 3.76 -6.69
C GLY A 343 16.26 4.02 -7.12
N SER A 344 15.70 5.14 -6.69
CA SER A 344 14.38 5.62 -7.11
C SER A 344 14.36 5.86 -8.62
N PRO A 345 13.18 5.76 -9.27
CA PRO A 345 13.00 6.19 -10.64
C PRO A 345 12.99 7.72 -10.76
N THR A 346 13.57 8.46 -9.80
CA THR A 346 13.98 9.87 -9.99
C THR A 346 15.03 10.04 -11.09
N THR A 347 15.31 9.00 -11.86
CA THR A 347 16.02 9.00 -13.15
C THR A 347 15.16 8.46 -14.31
N VAL A 348 13.83 8.60 -14.28
CA VAL A 348 13.09 8.82 -15.53
C VAL A 348 13.32 10.26 -15.88
N ASP A 349 14.42 10.45 -16.56
CA ASP A 349 14.58 11.44 -17.61
C ASP A 349 13.21 11.76 -18.19
N PRO A 350 12.60 12.94 -17.91
CA PRO A 350 11.21 13.19 -18.29
C PRO A 350 10.99 12.93 -19.78
N PRO A 351 9.79 12.47 -20.18
CA PRO A 351 9.45 12.39 -21.59
C PRO A 351 9.62 13.79 -22.18
N LEU A 352 10.42 13.87 -23.24
CA LEU A 352 10.64 15.12 -23.94
C LEU A 352 9.31 15.57 -24.55
N PRO A 353 8.94 16.87 -24.42
CA PRO A 353 7.71 17.38 -25.00
C PRO A 353 7.69 17.12 -26.52
N ARG A 354 6.66 16.41 -27.00
CA ARG A 354 6.51 16.05 -28.42
C ARG A 354 5.85 17.14 -29.26
N THR A 355 5.56 18.30 -28.65
CA THR A 355 4.92 19.44 -29.32
C THR A 355 5.78 19.91 -30.49
N GLY A 356 5.26 19.79 -31.71
CA GLY A 356 5.93 20.21 -32.94
C GLY A 356 6.89 19.17 -33.53
N TRP A 357 7.08 18.00 -32.92
CA TRP A 357 7.93 16.96 -33.50
C TRP A 357 7.43 16.50 -34.87
N VAL A 358 8.37 16.20 -35.76
CA VAL A 358 8.06 15.69 -37.09
C VAL A 358 8.76 14.36 -37.29
N ALA A 359 8.00 13.35 -37.69
CA ALA A 359 8.54 12.04 -38.03
C ALA A 359 8.63 11.87 -39.55
N THR A 360 9.79 11.40 -40.03
CA THR A 360 10.00 10.92 -41.40
C THR A 360 10.42 9.46 -41.38
N ALA A 361 10.10 8.72 -42.43
CA ALA A 361 10.48 7.32 -42.56
C ALA A 361 11.07 7.04 -43.95
N SER A 362 11.90 6.01 -44.05
CA SER A 362 12.46 5.57 -45.34
C SER A 362 11.37 5.06 -46.30
N SER A 363 10.26 4.56 -45.76
CA SER A 363 9.07 4.15 -46.50
C SER A 363 7.85 4.09 -45.57
N SER A 364 6.64 4.21 -46.13
CA SER A 364 5.37 4.06 -45.39
C SER A 364 4.35 3.30 -46.24
N ALA A 365 3.60 2.39 -45.62
CA ALA A 365 2.46 1.73 -46.25
C ALA A 365 1.28 2.72 -46.46
N ALA A 366 0.44 2.46 -47.46
CA ALA A 366 -0.72 3.30 -47.75
C ALA A 366 -1.67 3.31 -46.54
N GLY A 367 -2.03 4.50 -46.05
CA GLY A 367 -2.89 4.67 -44.87
C GLY A 367 -2.16 4.67 -43.52
N HIS A 368 -0.83 4.50 -43.49
CA HIS A 368 -0.02 4.41 -42.26
C HIS A 368 1.21 5.35 -42.30
N PRO A 369 1.02 6.67 -42.40
CA PRO A 369 2.11 7.64 -42.49
C PRO A 369 2.94 7.73 -41.19
N SER A 370 4.17 8.25 -41.28
CA SER A 370 5.10 8.35 -40.13
C SER A 370 4.59 9.25 -39.01
N GLY A 371 3.71 10.20 -39.33
CA GLY A 371 3.09 11.11 -38.35
C GLY A 371 2.19 10.41 -37.33
N ASP A 372 1.60 9.27 -37.70
CA ASP A 372 0.69 8.52 -36.82
C ASP A 372 1.41 8.00 -35.56
N ALA A 373 2.71 7.76 -35.63
CA ALA A 373 3.51 7.36 -34.46
C ALA A 373 3.70 8.47 -33.41
N LEU A 374 3.26 9.71 -33.69
CA LEU A 374 3.39 10.89 -32.82
C LEU A 374 2.04 11.53 -32.46
N ASP A 375 0.91 10.95 -32.86
CA ASP A 375 -0.41 11.60 -32.80
C ASP A 375 -1.21 11.35 -31.51
N ASN A 376 -0.66 10.56 -30.56
CA ASN A 376 -1.30 10.13 -29.31
C ASN A 376 -2.56 9.28 -29.48
N ARG A 377 -2.80 8.64 -30.63
CA ARG A 377 -3.97 7.78 -30.85
C ARG A 377 -3.55 6.33 -30.99
N LEU A 378 -3.93 5.50 -30.02
CA LEU A 378 -3.61 4.07 -29.99
C LEU A 378 -4.25 3.24 -31.13
N GLY A 379 -5.10 3.85 -31.97
CA GLY A 379 -5.74 3.23 -33.12
C GLY A 379 -5.08 3.52 -34.48
N THR A 380 -4.10 4.40 -34.53
CA THR A 380 -3.32 4.77 -35.73
C THR A 380 -1.87 4.32 -35.54
N TYR A 381 -1.13 4.09 -36.63
CA TYR A 381 0.26 3.63 -36.55
C TYR A 381 1.01 3.88 -37.86
N TRP A 382 2.32 4.09 -37.74
CA TRP A 382 3.23 4.04 -38.87
C TRP A 382 3.60 2.58 -39.19
N GLN A 383 3.66 2.23 -40.47
CA GLN A 383 4.14 0.94 -40.94
C GLN A 383 5.04 1.12 -42.17
N SER A 384 6.17 0.41 -42.24
CA SER A 384 7.01 0.36 -43.43
C SER A 384 6.27 -0.22 -44.64
N ALA A 385 6.65 0.19 -45.86
CA ALA A 385 5.99 -0.29 -47.07
C ALA A 385 6.16 -1.80 -47.33
N THR A 386 7.20 -2.42 -46.75
CA THR A 386 7.46 -3.87 -46.78
C THR A 386 7.69 -4.38 -45.36
N THR A 387 7.34 -5.64 -45.09
CA THR A 387 7.59 -6.32 -43.80
C THR A 387 8.95 -7.02 -43.73
N THR A 388 9.71 -6.99 -44.83
CA THR A 388 11.05 -7.57 -44.95
C THR A 388 12.07 -6.47 -45.26
N GLY A 389 13.28 -6.60 -44.70
CA GLY A 389 14.34 -5.60 -44.81
C GLY A 389 14.43 -4.62 -43.63
N THR A 390 15.41 -3.74 -43.67
CA THR A 390 15.68 -2.76 -42.62
C THR A 390 15.19 -1.37 -43.05
N HIS A 391 14.39 -0.73 -42.21
CA HIS A 391 13.80 0.59 -42.46
C HIS A 391 14.25 1.60 -41.40
N THR A 392 14.24 2.88 -41.72
CA THR A 392 14.57 3.94 -40.77
C THR A 392 13.35 4.79 -40.47
N PHE A 393 13.10 5.03 -39.18
CA PHE A 393 12.14 5.98 -38.65
C PHE A 393 12.92 7.09 -37.92
N THR A 394 12.82 8.33 -38.40
CA THR A 394 13.59 9.46 -37.88
C THR A 394 12.66 10.52 -37.33
N VAL A 395 12.90 10.94 -36.10
CA VAL A 395 12.15 12.01 -35.43
C VAL A 395 13.03 13.25 -35.34
N ASP A 396 12.57 14.36 -35.93
CA ASP A 396 13.11 15.70 -35.69
C ASP A 396 12.41 16.29 -34.46
N LEU A 397 13.17 16.44 -33.38
CA LEU A 397 12.72 17.01 -32.11
C LEU A 397 12.52 18.54 -32.18
N GLN A 398 12.77 19.15 -33.35
CA GLN A 398 12.73 20.58 -33.68
C GLN A 398 13.77 21.46 -32.97
N ARG A 399 14.44 20.92 -31.93
CA ARG A 399 15.53 21.58 -31.20
C ARG A 399 16.56 20.55 -30.74
N GLU A 400 17.82 20.97 -30.66
CA GLU A 400 18.88 20.17 -30.03
C GLU A 400 18.64 20.13 -28.51
N GLN A 401 18.61 18.94 -27.93
CA GLN A 401 18.42 18.73 -26.49
C GLN A 401 19.06 17.42 -26.05
N LYS A 402 19.26 17.24 -24.74
CA LYS A 402 19.79 15.98 -24.21
C LYS A 402 18.76 14.87 -24.32
N VAL A 403 19.15 13.79 -25.00
CA VAL A 403 18.37 12.55 -25.13
C VAL A 403 19.13 11.44 -24.46
N SER A 404 18.44 10.58 -23.73
CA SER A 404 19.02 9.51 -22.93
C SER A 404 18.24 8.20 -23.04
N ALA A 405 17.01 8.23 -23.57
CA ALA A 405 16.28 7.03 -23.89
C ALA A 405 15.23 7.28 -24.97
N ILE A 406 14.72 6.17 -25.54
CA ILE A 406 13.50 6.12 -26.34
C ILE A 406 12.55 5.04 -25.81
N ALA A 407 11.26 5.24 -26.04
CA ALA A 407 10.25 4.19 -25.91
C ALA A 407 9.40 4.11 -27.18
N VAL A 408 9.00 2.89 -27.55
CA VAL A 408 8.34 2.58 -28.82
C VAL A 408 7.24 1.55 -28.56
N THR A 409 6.01 1.86 -28.91
CA THR A 409 4.90 0.89 -28.89
C THR A 409 4.80 0.21 -30.25
N PRO A 410 5.01 -1.12 -30.36
CA PRO A 410 4.93 -1.82 -31.63
C PRO A 410 3.50 -1.84 -32.20
N GLY A 411 3.36 -1.64 -33.51
CA GLY A 411 2.07 -1.79 -34.21
C GLY A 411 1.63 -3.26 -34.35
N PRO A 412 0.51 -3.54 -35.05
CA PRO A 412 -0.15 -4.84 -35.07
C PRO A 412 0.74 -6.04 -35.48
N ALA A 413 0.28 -7.25 -35.14
CA ALA A 413 1.08 -8.48 -35.13
C ALA A 413 1.84 -8.82 -36.42
N THR A 414 1.41 -8.31 -37.57
CA THR A 414 1.99 -8.60 -38.89
C THR A 414 3.28 -7.82 -39.18
N ALA A 415 3.72 -6.92 -38.30
CA ALA A 415 4.94 -6.09 -38.49
C ALA A 415 5.65 -5.75 -37.16
N ARG A 416 5.87 -6.71 -36.25
CA ARG A 416 6.52 -6.47 -34.94
C ARG A 416 8.02 -6.17 -35.06
N ILE A 417 8.54 -5.30 -34.20
CA ILE A 417 9.95 -4.88 -34.18
C ILE A 417 10.79 -5.90 -33.41
N THR A 418 11.74 -6.55 -34.10
CA THR A 418 12.57 -7.63 -33.52
C THR A 418 14.03 -7.24 -33.33
N THR A 419 14.57 -6.42 -34.23
CA THR A 419 15.93 -5.86 -34.17
C THR A 419 15.85 -4.34 -34.24
N TYR A 420 16.66 -3.64 -33.44
CA TYR A 420 16.72 -2.20 -33.44
C TYR A 420 18.15 -1.65 -33.35
N SER A 421 18.37 -0.47 -33.94
CA SER A 421 19.51 0.38 -33.60
C SER A 421 19.11 1.85 -33.54
N VAL A 422 19.54 2.57 -32.51
CA VAL A 422 19.27 3.99 -32.28
C VAL A 422 20.53 4.79 -32.57
N ALA A 423 20.46 5.77 -33.46
CA ALA A 423 21.54 6.72 -33.73
C ALA A 423 21.04 8.16 -33.56
N LEU A 424 21.92 9.06 -33.13
CA LEU A 424 21.62 10.45 -32.86
C LEU A 424 22.32 11.37 -33.85
N SER A 425 21.73 12.54 -34.12
CA SER A 425 22.33 13.60 -34.94
C SER A 425 21.84 14.98 -34.49
N THR A 426 22.67 16.01 -34.69
CA THR A 426 22.29 17.43 -34.53
C THR A 426 21.87 18.06 -35.86
N THR A 427 22.32 17.51 -37.00
CA THR A 427 22.11 18.08 -38.35
C THR A 427 21.05 17.37 -39.19
N GLY A 428 20.75 16.10 -38.87
CA GLY A 428 19.77 15.28 -39.59
C GLY A 428 20.28 14.68 -40.91
N SER A 429 21.43 15.15 -41.43
CA SER A 429 22.07 14.64 -42.65
C SER A 429 23.14 13.57 -42.39
N THR A 430 23.78 13.62 -41.22
CA THR A 430 24.83 12.67 -40.79
C THR A 430 24.54 12.17 -39.39
N PHE A 431 24.50 10.85 -39.20
CA PHE A 431 24.25 10.19 -37.92
C PHE A 431 25.49 9.43 -37.47
N GLY A 432 25.84 9.54 -36.19
CA GLY A 432 26.97 8.84 -35.59
C GLY A 432 26.76 7.32 -35.44
N THR A 433 27.72 6.64 -34.81
CA THR A 433 27.57 5.24 -34.43
C THR A 433 26.34 5.04 -33.53
N PRO A 434 25.63 3.90 -33.62
CA PRO A 434 24.46 3.65 -32.79
C PRO A 434 24.78 3.79 -31.29
N VAL A 435 23.96 4.56 -30.58
CA VAL A 435 24.05 4.77 -29.13
C VAL A 435 23.37 3.65 -28.34
N ALA A 436 22.47 2.90 -28.98
CA ALA A 436 21.88 1.67 -28.47
C ALA A 436 21.53 0.74 -29.63
N GLN A 437 21.69 -0.57 -29.47
CA GLN A 437 21.32 -1.57 -30.48
C GLN A 437 21.07 -2.92 -29.81
N GLY A 438 20.19 -3.74 -30.39
CA GLY A 438 19.91 -5.07 -29.87
C GLY A 438 18.65 -5.69 -30.48
N THR A 439 18.17 -6.74 -29.83
CA THR A 439 16.93 -7.43 -30.19
C THR A 439 15.85 -7.19 -29.15
N TRP A 440 14.61 -6.99 -29.59
CA TRP A 440 13.43 -6.93 -28.74
C TRP A 440 12.56 -8.17 -28.96
N ALA A 441 11.87 -8.63 -27.92
CA ALA A 441 10.94 -9.75 -28.02
C ALA A 441 9.82 -9.44 -29.03
N THR A 442 9.45 -10.44 -29.83
CA THR A 442 8.44 -10.43 -30.92
C THR A 442 6.99 -10.28 -30.45
N ASP A 443 6.76 -9.66 -29.30
CA ASP A 443 5.43 -9.46 -28.72
C ASP A 443 4.94 -8.01 -28.88
N GLY A 444 3.70 -7.73 -28.46
CA GLY A 444 3.10 -6.40 -28.55
C GLY A 444 3.39 -5.45 -27.40
N SER A 445 4.29 -5.79 -26.48
CA SER A 445 4.62 -4.92 -25.36
C SER A 445 5.42 -3.69 -25.80
N PRO A 446 5.26 -2.54 -25.12
CA PRO A 446 6.11 -1.38 -25.32
C PRO A 446 7.59 -1.73 -25.17
N LYS A 447 8.42 -1.18 -26.06
CA LYS A 447 9.86 -1.39 -26.11
C LYS A 447 10.60 -0.14 -25.68
N SER A 448 11.81 -0.29 -25.12
CA SER A 448 12.64 0.85 -24.77
C SER A 448 14.12 0.57 -24.98
N ALA A 449 14.88 1.64 -25.16
CA ALA A 449 16.34 1.62 -25.23
C ALA A 449 16.90 2.85 -24.51
N ARG A 450 17.79 2.63 -23.54
CA ARG A 450 18.52 3.69 -22.82
C ARG A 450 19.97 3.77 -23.31
N PHE A 451 20.54 4.96 -23.27
CA PHE A 451 21.91 5.24 -23.68
C PHE A 451 22.47 6.45 -22.93
N THR A 452 23.79 6.64 -22.99
CA THR A 452 24.44 7.80 -22.37
C THR A 452 23.83 9.09 -22.87
N SER A 453 23.44 9.99 -21.95
CA SER A 453 22.79 11.26 -22.29
C SER A 453 23.65 12.07 -23.26
N THR A 454 23.10 12.34 -24.44
CA THR A 454 23.80 12.97 -25.56
C THR A 454 22.92 14.05 -26.17
N ASN A 455 23.50 15.19 -26.53
CA ASN A 455 22.78 16.22 -27.27
C ASN A 455 22.39 15.72 -28.66
N ALA A 456 21.12 15.84 -29.01
CA ALA A 456 20.60 15.47 -30.33
C ALA A 456 19.40 16.34 -30.69
N ARG A 457 19.24 16.62 -31.98
CA ARG A 457 18.00 17.17 -32.56
C ARG A 457 17.22 16.09 -33.31
N TYR A 458 17.91 15.09 -33.84
CA TYR A 458 17.33 14.00 -34.62
C TYR A 458 17.63 12.67 -33.94
N ILE A 459 16.59 11.86 -33.76
CA ILE A 459 16.69 10.48 -33.31
C ILE A 459 16.33 9.57 -34.48
N ARG A 460 17.26 8.72 -34.92
CA ARG A 460 17.02 7.72 -35.96
C ARG A 460 16.95 6.34 -35.36
N LEU A 461 15.80 5.72 -35.52
CA LEU A 461 15.54 4.34 -35.16
C LEU A 461 15.54 3.49 -36.43
N THR A 462 16.45 2.52 -36.49
CA THR A 462 16.52 1.54 -37.58
C THR A 462 15.82 0.26 -37.13
N VAL A 463 14.74 -0.13 -37.79
CA VAL A 463 13.81 -1.21 -37.38
C VAL A 463 13.26 -2.01 -38.56
N ALA A 464 12.77 -3.22 -38.30
CA ALA A 464 12.03 -4.06 -39.24
C ALA A 464 10.58 -4.24 -38.77
N GLY A 465 9.76 -3.17 -38.77
CA GLY A 465 8.40 -3.25 -38.22
C GLY A 465 7.62 -1.93 -38.20
N SER A 466 6.49 -1.92 -37.49
CA SER A 466 5.56 -0.80 -37.33
C SER A 466 5.61 -0.17 -35.94
N ILE A 467 5.25 1.12 -35.85
CA ILE A 467 5.27 1.91 -34.62
C ILE A 467 3.90 2.58 -34.44
N THR A 468 3.20 2.21 -33.38
CA THR A 468 1.98 2.90 -32.92
C THR A 468 2.32 4.17 -32.17
N GLU A 469 3.38 4.16 -31.36
CA GLU A 469 3.76 5.34 -30.60
C GLU A 469 5.28 5.42 -30.39
N PHE A 470 5.85 6.63 -30.51
CA PHE A 470 7.25 6.91 -30.25
C PHE A 470 7.43 8.03 -29.21
N HIS A 471 8.31 7.80 -28.23
CA HIS A 471 8.70 8.74 -27.18
C HIS A 471 10.22 8.84 -27.07
N GLY A 472 10.72 10.03 -26.73
CA GLY A 472 12.11 10.28 -26.33
C GLY A 472 12.18 10.85 -24.92
N TYR A 473 13.28 10.63 -24.21
CA TYR A 473 13.46 11.02 -22.81
C TYR A 473 14.81 11.74 -22.62
N GLY A 474 14.92 12.67 -21.65
CA GLY A 474 16.17 13.42 -21.34
C GLY A 474 16.44 13.61 -19.84
N PRO A 475 17.70 13.72 -19.37
CA PRO A 475 18.16 13.63 -17.96
C PRO A 475 17.30 14.28 -16.86
N SER A 476 16.77 13.45 -15.95
CA SER A 476 16.07 13.88 -14.73
C SER A 476 17.08 14.23 -13.67
N THR A 477 17.03 15.48 -13.28
CA THR A 477 18.03 16.09 -12.42
C THR A 477 17.30 17.00 -11.39
N ALA A 478 15.97 16.89 -11.24
CA ALA A 478 15.19 17.69 -10.29
C ALA A 478 15.58 17.43 -8.82
N PRO A 479 15.87 18.47 -8.01
CA PRO A 479 16.01 18.34 -6.56
C PRO A 479 14.68 17.91 -5.91
N GLY A 480 14.76 17.26 -4.73
CA GLY A 480 13.63 16.74 -3.95
C GLY A 480 12.62 17.81 -3.49
N SER A 481 11.93 17.61 -2.34
CA SER A 481 11.03 18.65 -1.82
C SER A 481 11.77 19.99 -1.71
N VAL A 482 11.16 21.06 -2.23
CA VAL A 482 11.77 22.39 -2.29
C VAL A 482 10.95 23.42 -1.53
N ALA A 483 11.61 24.42 -0.98
CA ALA A 483 11.00 25.54 -0.29
C ALA A 483 11.48 26.88 -0.88
N PRO A 484 10.64 27.94 -0.88
CA PRO A 484 11.07 29.27 -1.29
C PRO A 484 12.07 29.84 -0.28
N LEU A 485 13.14 30.45 -0.79
CA LEU A 485 14.09 31.20 0.03
C LEU A 485 13.47 32.53 0.50
N PRO A 486 13.77 33.00 1.73
CA PRO A 486 13.37 34.33 2.19
C PRO A 486 13.96 35.42 1.28
N ARG A 487 13.08 36.30 0.77
CA ARG A 487 13.42 37.32 -0.23
C ARG A 487 13.80 38.69 0.37
N THR A 488 13.87 38.78 1.69
CA THR A 488 14.16 40.02 2.41
C THR A 488 15.50 40.61 1.96
N GLY A 489 15.48 41.85 1.48
CA GLY A 489 16.67 42.58 1.01
C GLY A 489 17.15 42.21 -0.39
N TRP A 490 16.44 41.36 -1.13
CA TRP A 490 16.76 41.04 -2.52
C TRP A 490 16.39 42.18 -3.46
N THR A 491 17.01 42.18 -4.65
CA THR A 491 16.70 43.15 -5.71
C THR A 491 16.49 42.43 -7.03
N ALA A 492 15.64 42.99 -7.90
CA ALA A 492 15.41 42.48 -9.25
C ALA A 492 15.69 43.57 -10.29
N VAL A 493 16.23 43.17 -11.44
CA VAL A 493 16.46 44.02 -12.63
C VAL A 493 15.99 43.26 -13.86
N ALA A 494 15.27 43.92 -14.75
CA ALA A 494 14.75 43.32 -15.99
C ALA A 494 15.34 43.97 -17.24
N SER A 495 15.23 43.28 -18.38
CA SER A 495 15.57 43.80 -19.71
C SER A 495 14.72 44.99 -20.10
N ASP A 496 13.47 45.00 -19.64
CA ASP A 496 12.48 46.03 -19.94
C ASP A 496 11.44 46.09 -18.82
N GLU A 497 10.86 47.28 -18.62
CA GLU A 497 9.79 47.52 -17.65
C GLU A 497 8.88 48.66 -18.10
N GLU A 498 7.58 48.46 -17.95
CA GLU A 498 6.57 49.50 -18.12
C GLU A 498 6.50 50.32 -16.84
N THR A 499 6.97 51.56 -16.89
CA THR A 499 6.87 52.51 -15.77
C THR A 499 6.20 53.82 -16.16
N VAL A 500 5.73 53.94 -17.41
CA VAL A 500 5.11 55.16 -17.95
C VAL A 500 3.61 55.08 -17.75
N ASN A 501 2.99 53.99 -18.19
CA ASN A 501 1.54 53.81 -18.17
C ASN A 501 1.04 52.89 -17.04
N GLU A 502 1.93 52.12 -16.41
CA GLU A 502 1.62 51.30 -15.24
C GLU A 502 2.83 51.20 -14.30
N ASN A 503 2.65 50.66 -13.09
CA ASN A 503 3.75 50.35 -12.19
C ASN A 503 4.27 48.92 -12.44
N GLY A 504 4.84 48.66 -13.61
CA GLY A 504 5.33 47.35 -14.06
C GLY A 504 6.79 47.06 -13.70
N ARG A 505 7.28 47.58 -12.57
CA ARG A 505 8.70 47.51 -12.17
C ARG A 505 9.16 46.09 -11.90
N ALA A 506 10.42 45.79 -12.22
CA ALA A 506 11.03 44.49 -11.92
C ALA A 506 10.99 44.12 -10.43
N SER A 507 11.08 45.11 -9.52
CA SER A 507 11.05 44.90 -8.07
C SER A 507 9.75 44.31 -7.53
N ASN A 508 8.64 44.44 -8.27
CA ASN A 508 7.34 43.97 -7.83
C ASN A 508 7.29 42.45 -7.68
N VAL A 509 8.13 41.69 -8.41
CA VAL A 509 8.16 40.22 -8.30
C VAL A 509 8.64 39.70 -6.94
N LEU A 510 9.10 40.59 -6.05
CA LEU A 510 9.70 40.27 -4.74
C LEU A 510 8.90 40.84 -3.56
N ASP A 511 7.80 41.55 -3.79
CA ASP A 511 7.11 42.31 -2.75
C ASP A 511 6.07 41.50 -1.95
N GLY A 512 5.71 40.30 -2.42
CA GLY A 512 4.77 39.40 -1.74
C GLY A 512 3.30 39.77 -1.95
N ASN A 513 3.02 40.64 -2.91
CA ASN A 513 1.68 41.10 -3.25
C ASN A 513 1.29 40.59 -4.64
N GLY A 514 0.45 39.55 -4.69
CA GLY A 514 -0.06 38.96 -5.93
C GLY A 514 -0.91 39.89 -6.83
N ARG A 515 -1.02 41.19 -6.51
CA ARG A 515 -1.70 42.23 -7.30
C ARG A 515 -0.74 43.16 -8.03
N THR A 516 0.52 43.24 -7.62
CA THR A 516 1.57 43.97 -8.32
C THR A 516 2.26 43.03 -9.32
N ILE A 517 2.75 43.59 -10.42
CA ILE A 517 3.39 42.80 -11.49
C ILE A 517 4.66 43.50 -11.98
N TRP A 518 5.63 42.72 -12.43
CA TRP A 518 6.55 43.15 -13.47
C TRP A 518 5.86 42.98 -14.82
N HIS A 519 5.98 43.97 -15.69
CA HIS A 519 5.48 43.95 -17.06
C HIS A 519 6.51 44.57 -17.99
N SER A 520 6.89 43.87 -19.08
CA SER A 520 7.73 44.44 -20.14
C SER A 520 7.03 45.60 -20.84
N ARG A 521 7.76 46.60 -21.33
CA ARG A 521 7.12 47.83 -21.82
C ARG A 521 6.13 47.58 -22.96
N TYR A 522 4.94 48.17 -22.85
CA TYR A 522 3.94 48.19 -23.93
C TYR A 522 3.70 49.61 -24.46
N SER A 523 4.12 50.65 -23.74
CA SER A 523 4.14 52.03 -24.21
C SER A 523 5.08 52.24 -25.41
N THR A 524 6.16 51.46 -25.47
CA THR A 524 7.01 51.27 -26.66
C THR A 524 7.38 49.79 -26.73
N THR A 525 6.80 49.08 -27.69
CA THR A 525 6.87 47.61 -27.74
C THR A 525 8.27 47.12 -28.10
N THR A 526 8.92 46.46 -27.15
CA THR A 526 10.21 45.77 -27.34
C THR A 526 9.95 44.29 -27.72
N PRO A 527 10.62 43.73 -28.73
CA PRO A 527 10.47 42.32 -29.09
C PRO A 527 11.06 41.39 -28.01
N LEU A 528 10.52 40.18 -27.91
CA LEU A 528 11.13 39.07 -27.14
C LEU A 528 12.53 38.72 -27.71
N PRO A 529 13.45 38.18 -26.88
CA PRO A 529 13.24 37.70 -25.51
C PRO A 529 13.36 38.78 -24.44
N HIS A 530 12.53 38.69 -23.40
CA HIS A 530 12.65 39.50 -22.18
C HIS A 530 13.33 38.70 -21.08
N TRP A 531 14.06 39.35 -20.18
CA TRP A 531 14.68 38.68 -19.04
C TRP A 531 14.51 39.46 -17.74
N ILE A 532 14.49 38.75 -16.61
CA ILE A 532 14.55 39.30 -15.27
C ILE A 532 15.62 38.58 -14.46
N THR A 533 16.45 39.33 -13.74
CA THR A 533 17.54 38.83 -12.89
C THR A 533 17.28 39.20 -11.44
N ILE A 534 17.28 38.21 -10.56
CA ILE A 534 17.14 38.36 -9.11
C ILE A 534 18.53 38.26 -8.48
N ASP A 535 18.92 39.25 -7.66
CA ASP A 535 20.11 39.25 -6.80
C ASP A 535 19.71 38.92 -5.36
N MET A 536 20.11 37.72 -4.91
CA MET A 536 19.84 37.22 -3.56
C MET A 536 20.79 37.79 -2.49
N LYS A 537 21.69 38.71 -2.89
CA LYS A 537 22.75 39.37 -2.08
C LYS A 537 23.87 38.47 -1.57
N SER A 538 23.63 37.18 -1.47
CA SER A 538 24.57 36.16 -1.03
C SER A 538 24.36 34.90 -1.84
N ALA A 539 25.42 34.10 -2.01
CA ALA A 539 25.28 32.80 -2.64
C ALA A 539 24.40 31.89 -1.77
N ARG A 540 23.42 31.24 -2.40
CA ARG A 540 22.45 30.34 -1.77
C ARG A 540 22.43 29.01 -2.54
N SER A 541 21.95 27.98 -1.87
CA SER A 541 21.59 26.72 -2.52
C SER A 541 20.32 26.94 -3.33
N VAL A 542 20.38 26.75 -4.65
CA VAL A 542 19.27 26.99 -5.57
C VAL A 542 18.91 25.70 -6.29
N ALA A 543 17.66 25.32 -6.14
CA ALA A 543 17.05 24.11 -6.68
C ALA A 543 16.09 24.39 -7.86
N GLY A 544 15.69 25.64 -8.05
CA GLY A 544 14.77 26.04 -9.10
C GLY A 544 14.17 27.41 -8.82
N ILE A 545 13.14 27.77 -9.60
CA ILE A 545 12.29 28.92 -9.36
C ILE A 545 10.81 28.55 -9.44
N SER A 546 9.97 29.31 -8.76
CA SER A 546 8.53 29.35 -9.01
C SER A 546 8.12 30.74 -9.46
N LEU A 547 7.20 30.84 -10.42
CA LEU A 547 6.64 32.08 -10.92
C LEU A 547 5.12 32.05 -10.76
N THR A 548 4.56 33.08 -10.13
CA THR A 548 3.12 33.35 -10.10
C THR A 548 2.78 34.25 -11.28
N PRO A 549 1.95 33.81 -12.22
CA PRO A 549 1.45 34.65 -13.32
C PRO A 549 0.59 35.81 -12.80
N ARG A 550 0.28 36.77 -13.67
CA ARG A 550 -0.69 37.84 -13.33
C ARG A 550 -2.07 37.21 -13.06
N GLY A 551 -2.82 37.79 -12.11
CA GLY A 551 -4.08 37.21 -11.61
C GLY A 551 -5.30 37.38 -12.50
N ASP A 552 -5.19 38.15 -13.58
CA ASP A 552 -6.19 38.31 -14.65
C ASP A 552 -5.74 37.56 -15.92
N ASP A 553 -6.67 37.10 -16.77
CA ASP A 553 -6.40 36.35 -18.02
C ASP A 553 -5.72 37.20 -19.13
N GLY A 554 -4.95 38.22 -18.73
CA GLY A 554 -4.28 39.19 -19.58
C GLY A 554 -3.09 38.63 -20.37
N ASN A 555 -2.47 39.51 -21.16
CA ASN A 555 -1.28 39.23 -21.96
C ASN A 555 -0.01 39.11 -21.10
N GLY A 556 0.99 38.38 -21.64
CA GLY A 556 2.35 38.36 -21.10
C GLY A 556 2.70 37.12 -20.29
N ASN A 557 1.82 36.12 -20.20
CA ASN A 557 2.17 34.83 -19.61
C ASN A 557 3.33 34.19 -20.38
N ILE A 558 4.38 33.81 -19.66
CA ILE A 558 5.60 33.25 -20.26
C ILE A 558 5.29 31.86 -20.81
N GLY A 559 5.56 31.65 -22.10
CA GLY A 559 5.53 30.34 -22.75
C GLY A 559 6.88 29.66 -22.64
N GLN A 560 7.66 29.69 -23.71
CA GLN A 560 9.04 29.18 -23.72
C GLN A 560 9.93 30.03 -22.81
N TYR A 561 10.75 29.39 -21.98
CA TYR A 561 11.64 30.05 -21.04
C TYR A 561 13.01 29.38 -20.94
N GLN A 562 13.98 30.12 -20.40
CA GLN A 562 15.29 29.63 -19.95
C GLN A 562 15.63 30.22 -18.59
N VAL A 563 16.34 29.45 -17.75
CA VAL A 563 16.85 29.89 -16.46
C VAL A 563 18.34 29.66 -16.39
N HIS A 564 19.08 30.73 -16.06
CA HIS A 564 20.51 30.71 -15.84
C HIS A 564 20.84 31.20 -14.43
N VAL A 565 22.02 30.85 -13.93
CA VAL A 565 22.52 31.32 -12.64
C VAL A 565 23.91 31.94 -12.76
N SER A 566 24.26 32.78 -11.78
CA SER A 566 25.55 33.43 -11.69
C SER A 566 25.95 33.68 -10.23
N ASN A 567 27.25 33.82 -9.97
CA ASN A 567 27.79 34.30 -8.69
C ASN A 567 28.25 35.76 -8.72
N ASP A 568 28.50 36.33 -9.90
CA ASP A 568 29.00 37.70 -10.10
C ASP A 568 27.94 38.66 -10.69
N GLY A 569 26.82 38.13 -11.20
CA GLY A 569 25.75 38.90 -11.82
C GLY A 569 26.05 39.37 -13.24
N VAL A 570 27.22 39.02 -13.77
CA VAL A 570 27.73 39.42 -15.09
C VAL A 570 27.84 38.20 -15.99
N THR A 571 28.53 37.16 -15.51
CA THR A 571 28.77 35.91 -16.21
C THR A 571 27.72 34.89 -15.79
N PHE A 572 26.78 34.59 -16.69
CA PHE A 572 25.79 33.54 -16.47
C PHE A 572 26.33 32.22 -17.01
N GLY A 573 26.37 31.20 -16.14
CA GLY A 573 26.92 29.89 -16.43
C GLY A 573 26.01 29.06 -17.34
N ALA A 574 26.20 27.73 -17.34
CA ALA A 574 25.36 26.82 -18.11
C ALA A 574 23.86 26.98 -17.80
N LEU A 575 23.02 26.71 -18.81
CA LEU A 575 21.56 26.64 -18.67
C LEU A 575 21.17 25.68 -17.55
N GLN A 576 20.35 26.15 -16.60
CA GLN A 576 19.93 25.38 -15.42
C GLN A 576 18.54 24.76 -15.58
N ALA A 577 17.64 25.44 -16.28
CA ALA A 577 16.33 24.92 -16.66
C ALA A 577 15.83 25.61 -17.93
N ASP A 578 15.06 24.91 -18.75
CA ASP A 578 14.30 25.47 -19.86
C ASP A 578 13.01 24.67 -20.04
N GLY A 579 12.03 25.26 -20.71
CA GLY A 579 10.77 24.59 -20.96
C GLY A 579 9.74 25.51 -21.57
N THR A 580 8.50 25.02 -21.63
CA THR A 580 7.34 25.81 -22.02
C THR A 580 6.30 25.69 -20.91
N TRP A 581 5.90 26.82 -20.32
CA TRP A 581 4.80 26.83 -19.37
C TRP A 581 3.44 26.92 -20.09
N PRO A 582 2.40 26.24 -19.60
CA PRO A 582 1.05 26.37 -20.14
C PRO A 582 0.48 27.75 -19.83
N ASP A 583 -0.43 28.24 -20.69
CA ASP A 583 -1.19 29.45 -20.37
C ASP A 583 -2.19 29.19 -19.25
N SER A 584 -1.80 29.54 -18.03
CA SER A 584 -2.53 29.25 -16.80
C SER A 584 -2.26 30.33 -15.75
N SER A 585 -3.22 30.59 -14.89
CA SER A 585 -3.08 31.42 -13.68
C SER A 585 -2.44 30.69 -12.50
N ASN A 586 -2.21 29.38 -12.63
CA ASN A 586 -1.52 28.59 -11.61
C ASN A 586 -0.04 28.97 -11.53
N VAL A 587 0.55 28.76 -10.35
CA VAL A 587 2.00 28.92 -10.14
C VAL A 587 2.75 27.98 -11.08
N GLN A 588 3.71 28.54 -11.81
CA GLN A 588 4.60 27.85 -12.70
C GLN A 588 5.92 27.54 -11.99
N THR A 589 6.58 26.43 -12.32
CA THR A 589 7.87 26.06 -11.72
C THR A 589 8.88 25.68 -12.80
N ALA A 590 10.14 26.05 -12.57
CA ALA A 590 11.29 25.65 -13.36
C ALA A 590 12.34 25.08 -12.42
N MET A 591 12.41 23.75 -12.36
CA MET A 591 13.32 23.02 -11.49
C MET A 591 14.67 22.80 -12.19
N PHE A 592 15.75 22.92 -11.44
CA PHE A 592 17.09 22.72 -11.97
C PHE A 592 17.45 21.24 -12.02
N GLY A 593 18.49 20.93 -12.79
CA GLY A 593 19.09 19.60 -12.79
C GLY A 593 20.00 19.28 -11.58
N ALA A 594 20.36 20.26 -10.81
CA ALA A 594 20.98 19.99 -9.54
C ALA A 594 20.71 21.18 -8.67
N THR A 595 20.85 20.96 -7.37
CA THR A 595 21.02 22.12 -6.52
C THR A 595 22.37 22.75 -6.83
N VAL A 596 22.35 24.01 -7.22
CA VAL A 596 23.56 24.79 -7.54
C VAL A 596 23.74 25.91 -6.53
N THR A 597 24.97 26.24 -6.21
CA THR A 597 25.27 27.40 -5.37
C THR A 597 25.38 28.63 -6.27
N ALA A 598 24.45 29.58 -6.10
CA ALA A 598 24.38 30.79 -6.92
C ALA A 598 23.94 31.99 -6.09
N ARG A 599 24.32 33.20 -6.50
CA ARG A 599 23.82 34.47 -5.93
C ARG A 599 22.75 35.12 -6.81
N TYR A 600 22.86 34.96 -8.12
CA TYR A 600 21.97 35.55 -9.11
C TYR A 600 21.23 34.47 -9.89
N VAL A 601 19.94 34.69 -10.12
CA VAL A 601 19.10 33.83 -10.97
C VAL A 601 18.45 34.68 -12.05
N ARG A 602 18.61 34.30 -13.33
CA ARG A 602 18.01 34.98 -14.48
C ARG A 602 16.99 34.08 -15.16
N LEU A 603 15.75 34.54 -15.24
CA LEU A 603 14.70 33.97 -16.07
C LEU A 603 14.62 34.76 -17.38
N THR A 604 14.65 34.07 -18.51
CA THR A 604 14.51 34.63 -19.85
C THR A 604 13.26 34.05 -20.50
N ALA A 605 12.29 34.90 -20.84
CA ALA A 605 11.10 34.55 -21.60
C ALA A 605 11.42 34.63 -23.09
N LEU A 606 11.28 33.49 -23.79
CA LEU A 606 11.53 33.35 -25.23
C LEU A 606 10.23 33.49 -26.05
N SER A 607 9.09 33.13 -25.46
CA SER A 607 7.77 33.26 -26.10
C SER A 607 6.70 33.69 -25.07
N GLU A 608 5.59 34.22 -25.58
CA GLU A 608 4.34 34.34 -24.82
C GLU A 608 3.49 33.07 -25.02
N ALA A 609 2.81 32.60 -23.97
CA ALA A 609 2.20 31.27 -23.90
C ALA A 609 1.07 31.02 -24.91
N ARG A 610 0.38 32.07 -25.38
CA ARG A 610 -0.65 32.02 -26.44
C ARG A 610 -0.30 32.85 -27.67
N ASN A 611 0.95 33.32 -27.77
CA ASN A 611 1.40 34.23 -28.81
C ASN A 611 0.52 35.50 -28.92
N ARG A 612 0.02 36.02 -27.79
CA ARG A 612 -0.83 37.22 -27.73
C ARG A 612 -0.07 38.50 -28.07
N GLY A 613 1.24 38.49 -27.96
CA GLY A 613 2.15 39.58 -28.33
C GLY A 613 3.50 39.45 -27.64
N PRO A 614 4.44 40.40 -27.85
CA PRO A 614 5.82 40.29 -27.40
C PRO A 614 6.01 40.75 -25.94
N TRP A 615 5.01 40.52 -25.08
CA TRP A 615 5.03 40.99 -23.71
C TRP A 615 5.37 39.85 -22.74
N THR A 616 5.89 40.22 -21.57
CA THR A 616 6.21 39.30 -20.48
C THR A 616 5.77 39.92 -19.17
N THR A 617 5.07 39.13 -18.36
CA THR A 617 4.62 39.51 -17.02
C THR A 617 4.96 38.45 -15.98
N ALA A 618 5.13 38.89 -14.75
CA ALA A 618 5.20 38.03 -13.58
C ALA A 618 4.68 38.80 -12.36
N SER A 619 3.81 38.19 -11.55
CA SER A 619 3.37 38.80 -10.30
C SER A 619 4.37 38.53 -9.18
N GLU A 620 4.78 37.28 -9.00
CA GLU A 620 5.75 36.90 -7.96
C GLU A 620 6.76 35.91 -8.53
N ILE A 621 8.02 36.04 -8.14
CA ILE A 621 9.05 35.01 -8.41
C ILE A 621 9.70 34.62 -7.09
N ASN A 622 9.76 33.32 -6.83
CA ASN A 622 10.54 32.74 -5.73
C ASN A 622 11.71 31.94 -6.29
N VAL A 623 12.86 32.05 -5.62
CA VAL A 623 13.97 31.12 -5.81
C VAL A 623 13.84 30.00 -4.78
N LEU A 624 13.94 28.76 -5.24
CA LEU A 624 13.68 27.56 -4.45
C LEU A 624 15.00 26.95 -3.97
N THR A 625 15.02 26.35 -2.78
CA THR A 625 16.13 25.57 -2.20
C THR A 625 15.63 24.17 -1.81
N PRO A 626 16.48 23.13 -1.71
CA PRO A 626 16.08 21.87 -1.09
C PRO A 626 15.54 22.11 0.31
N ALA A 627 14.39 21.53 0.62
CA ALA A 627 13.80 21.60 1.94
C ALA A 627 14.59 20.70 2.91
N PRO A 628 14.87 21.14 4.15
CA PRO A 628 15.35 20.23 5.19
C PRO A 628 14.29 19.14 5.43
N ALA A 629 14.73 17.92 5.73
CA ALA A 629 13.82 16.85 6.12
C ALA A 629 12.98 17.32 7.32
N PRO A 630 11.65 17.08 7.32
CA PRO A 630 10.79 17.57 8.38
C PRO A 630 11.15 16.91 9.70
N ASP A 631 11.21 17.71 10.78
CA ASP A 631 11.59 17.28 12.13
C ASP A 631 10.64 16.16 12.62
N PRO A 632 11.11 14.91 12.81
CA PRO A 632 10.26 13.79 13.24
C PRO A 632 9.55 14.01 14.58
N SER A 633 10.10 14.85 15.47
CA SER A 633 9.45 15.23 16.74
C SER A 633 8.25 16.18 16.56
N THR A 634 8.05 16.68 15.34
CA THR A 634 6.89 17.50 14.95
C THR A 634 5.94 16.76 14.03
N VAL A 635 6.46 16.00 13.06
CA VAL A 635 5.65 15.35 12.02
C VAL A 635 5.47 13.84 12.19
N GLY A 636 6.16 13.21 13.14
CA GLY A 636 6.13 11.75 13.29
C GLY A 636 6.96 11.03 12.22
N SER A 637 6.92 9.71 12.23
CA SER A 637 7.59 8.89 11.21
C SER A 637 6.81 7.62 10.91
N TRP A 638 6.72 7.25 9.63
CA TRP A 638 6.18 5.96 9.21
C TRP A 638 7.25 4.88 9.22
N GLY A 639 6.89 3.71 9.75
CA GLY A 639 7.71 2.50 9.72
C GLY A 639 7.69 1.81 8.36
N PRO A 640 8.43 0.69 8.25
CA PRO A 640 8.46 -0.12 7.03
C PRO A 640 7.06 -0.65 6.68
N MET A 641 6.90 -1.03 5.41
CA MET A 641 5.71 -1.73 4.94
C MET A 641 5.62 -3.12 5.58
N ILE A 642 4.42 -3.46 6.04
CA ILE A 642 4.07 -4.76 6.61
C ILE A 642 3.17 -5.45 5.57
N GLY A 643 3.63 -6.54 4.98
CA GLY A 643 2.82 -7.31 4.04
C GLY A 643 1.76 -8.15 4.75
N PHE A 644 0.54 -8.17 4.20
CA PHE A 644 -0.57 -9.02 4.61
C PHE A 644 -0.95 -9.99 3.49
N PRO A 645 -1.43 -11.19 3.80
CA PRO A 645 -1.89 -12.17 2.80
C PRO A 645 -3.33 -11.92 2.33
N ILE A 646 -3.98 -10.89 2.87
CA ILE A 646 -5.32 -10.39 2.53
C ILE A 646 -5.27 -8.87 2.43
N VAL A 647 -6.26 -8.24 1.80
CA VAL A 647 -6.50 -6.80 1.97
C VAL A 647 -7.20 -6.61 3.32
N PRO A 648 -6.57 -5.97 4.32
CA PRO A 648 -7.17 -5.80 5.65
C PRO A 648 -8.26 -4.71 5.62
N VAL A 649 -9.49 -5.11 5.27
CA VAL A 649 -10.66 -4.21 5.16
C VAL A 649 -11.33 -3.95 6.50
N ALA A 650 -11.16 -4.88 7.42
CA ALA A 650 -11.61 -4.75 8.78
C ALA A 650 -10.51 -5.22 9.74
N SER A 651 -10.52 -4.68 10.94
CA SER A 651 -9.48 -4.89 11.93
C SER A 651 -10.01 -4.83 13.35
N ALA A 652 -9.37 -5.54 14.28
CA ALA A 652 -9.64 -5.46 15.71
C ALA A 652 -8.35 -5.64 16.51
N LEU A 653 -8.05 -4.67 17.39
CA LEU A 653 -6.97 -4.83 18.36
C LEU A 653 -7.43 -5.81 19.45
N LEU A 654 -6.67 -6.89 19.63
CA LEU A 654 -6.98 -7.94 20.59
C LEU A 654 -6.28 -7.70 21.94
N PRO A 655 -6.85 -8.16 23.06
CA PRO A 655 -6.24 -8.06 24.40
C PRO A 655 -4.88 -8.76 24.56
N ASN A 656 -4.46 -9.60 23.62
CA ASN A 656 -3.26 -10.45 23.68
C ASN A 656 -2.12 -9.95 22.77
N ASN A 657 -2.02 -8.63 22.56
CA ASN A 657 -0.97 -7.97 21.76
C ASN A 657 -0.93 -8.44 20.28
N LYS A 658 -2.11 -8.68 19.72
CA LYS A 658 -2.30 -9.09 18.32
C LYS A 658 -3.32 -8.20 17.65
N LEU A 659 -3.20 -8.06 16.34
CA LEU A 659 -4.17 -7.37 15.50
C LEU A 659 -4.84 -8.40 14.59
N LEU A 660 -6.14 -8.63 14.80
CA LEU A 660 -6.97 -9.39 13.86
C LEU A 660 -7.33 -8.49 12.69
N THR A 661 -7.26 -9.04 11.48
CA THR A 661 -7.72 -8.39 10.24
C THR A 661 -8.52 -9.39 9.42
N TRP A 662 -9.45 -8.90 8.61
CA TRP A 662 -10.20 -9.74 7.67
C TRP A 662 -10.64 -8.99 6.43
N SER A 663 -10.95 -9.76 5.39
CA SER A 663 -11.46 -9.28 4.11
C SER A 663 -12.91 -9.73 3.89
N ALA A 664 -13.12 -10.73 3.03
CA ALA A 664 -14.40 -11.34 2.67
C ALA A 664 -14.20 -12.85 2.51
N TYR A 665 -15.03 -13.53 1.71
CA TYR A 665 -14.76 -14.91 1.28
C TYR A 665 -13.40 -15.08 0.59
N ALA A 666 -12.89 -14.03 -0.07
CA ALA A 666 -11.59 -14.01 -0.74
C ALA A 666 -10.64 -12.98 -0.09
N ALA A 667 -9.35 -13.11 -0.40
CA ALA A 667 -8.31 -12.23 0.12
C ALA A 667 -8.42 -10.80 -0.43
N ASP A 668 -9.00 -10.63 -1.61
CA ASP A 668 -8.84 -9.46 -2.46
C ASP A 668 -10.13 -9.01 -3.17
N THR A 669 -11.22 -9.75 -3.01
CA THR A 669 -12.52 -9.49 -3.62
C THR A 669 -13.64 -9.86 -2.66
N PHE A 670 -14.84 -9.38 -2.97
CA PHE A 670 -16.07 -9.68 -2.26
C PHE A 670 -17.22 -9.91 -3.25
N GLY A 671 -18.35 -10.44 -2.76
CA GLY A 671 -19.57 -10.61 -3.53
C GLY A 671 -20.31 -11.87 -3.16
N GLY A 672 -21.65 -11.82 -3.21
CA GLY A 672 -22.50 -12.94 -2.79
C GLY A 672 -22.48 -13.17 -1.28
N ALA A 673 -22.98 -14.34 -0.87
CA ALA A 673 -23.16 -14.72 0.54
C ALA A 673 -22.52 -16.11 0.76
N ASN A 674 -21.19 -16.16 0.75
CA ASN A 674 -20.43 -17.41 0.56
C ASN A 674 -20.31 -18.29 1.82
N GLY A 675 -20.58 -17.74 3.01
CA GLY A 675 -20.58 -18.49 4.26
C GLY A 675 -19.18 -18.75 4.87
N TYR A 676 -18.13 -18.08 4.40
CA TYR A 676 -16.80 -18.15 4.99
C TYR A 676 -16.03 -16.84 4.81
N THR A 677 -14.99 -16.63 5.62
CA THR A 677 -14.18 -15.39 5.62
C THR A 677 -12.68 -15.68 5.68
N GLN A 678 -11.88 -14.90 4.94
CA GLN A 678 -10.42 -14.86 5.09
C GLN A 678 -10.03 -13.87 6.19
N THR A 679 -9.21 -14.34 7.12
CA THR A 679 -8.69 -13.56 8.25
C THR A 679 -7.17 -13.62 8.27
N ALA A 680 -6.51 -12.62 8.84
CA ALA A 680 -5.09 -12.65 9.14
C ALA A 680 -4.83 -12.00 10.51
N ILE A 681 -3.85 -12.55 11.23
CA ILE A 681 -3.42 -12.04 12.53
C ILE A 681 -2.00 -11.52 12.38
N TYR A 682 -1.78 -10.26 12.76
CA TYR A 682 -0.47 -9.67 12.91
C TYR A 682 -0.06 -9.68 14.39
N ASP A 683 1.01 -10.41 14.70
CA ASP A 683 1.57 -10.49 16.05
C ASP A 683 2.52 -9.30 16.29
N LEU A 684 2.11 -8.40 17.18
CA LEU A 684 2.83 -7.14 17.44
C LEU A 684 4.15 -7.36 18.18
N THR A 685 4.37 -8.55 18.74
CA THR A 685 5.59 -8.91 19.47
C THR A 685 6.66 -9.43 18.52
N THR A 686 6.27 -10.31 17.61
CA THR A 686 7.20 -11.00 16.70
C THR A 686 7.30 -10.37 15.33
N GLY A 687 6.31 -9.57 14.94
CA GLY A 687 6.18 -9.02 13.60
C GLY A 687 5.64 -10.01 12.55
N GLN A 688 5.19 -11.20 12.97
CA GLN A 688 4.68 -12.25 12.07
C GLN A 688 3.22 -12.01 11.68
N VAL A 689 2.86 -12.38 10.44
CA VAL A 689 1.48 -12.34 9.93
C VAL A 689 1.04 -13.75 9.53
N THR A 690 -0.10 -14.22 10.05
CA THR A 690 -0.64 -15.56 9.77
C THR A 690 -2.08 -15.49 9.28
N GLN A 691 -2.39 -16.11 8.12
CA GLN A 691 -3.74 -16.16 7.55
C GLN A 691 -4.52 -17.39 8.02
N ARG A 692 -5.85 -17.28 8.09
CA ARG A 692 -6.81 -18.40 8.22
C ARG A 692 -8.10 -18.14 7.46
N ARG A 693 -8.67 -19.19 6.88
CA ARG A 693 -10.04 -19.22 6.38
C ARG A 693 -10.98 -19.72 7.48
N ILE A 694 -12.11 -19.05 7.64
CA ILE A 694 -13.09 -19.31 8.71
C ILE A 694 -14.42 -19.73 8.07
N ASP A 695 -14.69 -21.03 8.07
CA ASP A 695 -15.92 -21.62 7.51
C ASP A 695 -16.94 -22.00 8.59
N ASN A 696 -16.46 -22.30 9.79
CA ASN A 696 -17.25 -22.95 10.85
C ASN A 696 -18.40 -22.09 11.40
N THR A 697 -18.43 -20.80 11.06
CA THR A 697 -19.52 -19.89 11.44
C THR A 697 -20.58 -19.71 10.35
N GLY A 698 -20.34 -20.20 9.13
CA GLY A 698 -21.25 -20.02 8.00
C GLY A 698 -21.42 -18.54 7.61
N HIS A 699 -20.37 -17.72 7.77
CA HIS A 699 -20.43 -16.26 7.68
C HIS A 699 -19.29 -15.68 6.82
N ASP A 700 -19.62 -15.04 5.71
CA ASP A 700 -18.79 -14.06 5.00
C ASP A 700 -18.98 -12.69 5.65
N MET A 701 -17.96 -12.26 6.40
CA MET A 701 -17.99 -11.12 7.32
C MET A 701 -17.53 -9.80 6.66
N PHE A 702 -17.57 -9.70 5.33
CA PHE A 702 -17.34 -8.44 4.63
C PHE A 702 -18.54 -7.49 4.77
N CYS A 703 -18.30 -6.18 4.87
CA CYS A 703 -19.31 -5.14 5.17
C CYS A 703 -20.02 -5.24 6.54
N PRO A 704 -19.37 -5.68 7.64
CA PRO A 704 -20.10 -5.98 8.86
C PRO A 704 -20.31 -4.75 9.74
N GLY A 705 -21.11 -4.92 10.80
CA GLY A 705 -20.96 -4.19 12.05
C GLY A 705 -20.00 -4.96 12.96
N THR A 706 -19.11 -4.26 13.67
CA THR A 706 -18.12 -4.91 14.56
C THR A 706 -18.05 -4.21 15.92
N SER A 707 -17.93 -4.99 17.00
CA SER A 707 -17.70 -4.48 18.35
C SER A 707 -16.97 -5.47 19.24
N THR A 708 -16.22 -4.95 20.21
CA THR A 708 -15.50 -5.70 21.24
C THR A 708 -16.39 -5.89 22.47
N LEU A 709 -16.63 -7.15 22.83
CA LEU A 709 -17.49 -7.56 23.94
C LEU A 709 -16.81 -7.32 25.31
N PRO A 710 -17.59 -7.29 26.42
CA PRO A 710 -17.05 -7.12 27.78
C PRO A 710 -15.97 -8.13 28.17
N ASP A 711 -16.02 -9.34 27.62
CA ASP A 711 -15.07 -10.42 27.88
C ASP A 711 -13.84 -10.39 26.96
N GLY A 712 -13.74 -9.43 26.03
CA GLY A 712 -12.61 -9.28 25.11
C GLY A 712 -12.76 -10.02 23.78
N ARG A 713 -13.85 -10.76 23.59
CA ARG A 713 -14.20 -11.35 22.29
C ARG A 713 -14.68 -10.27 21.31
N VAL A 714 -14.63 -10.55 20.02
CA VAL A 714 -15.07 -9.62 18.96
C VAL A 714 -16.35 -10.15 18.31
N LEU A 715 -17.45 -9.38 18.38
CA LEU A 715 -18.71 -9.67 17.70
C LEU A 715 -18.74 -9.00 16.33
N VAL A 716 -18.97 -9.80 15.30
CA VAL A 716 -19.07 -9.38 13.90
C VAL A 716 -20.45 -9.76 13.36
N THR A 717 -21.20 -8.81 12.80
CA THR A 717 -22.60 -9.00 12.39
C THR A 717 -22.86 -8.57 10.96
N GLY A 718 -23.71 -9.33 10.27
CA GLY A 718 -24.19 -9.04 8.93
C GLY A 718 -23.09 -8.90 7.89
N GLY A 719 -23.34 -8.08 6.89
CA GLY A 719 -22.45 -7.92 5.75
C GLY A 719 -22.89 -8.79 4.57
N SER A 720 -21.96 -9.51 3.93
CA SER A 720 -22.25 -10.40 2.79
C SER A 720 -23.30 -11.46 3.15
N ASN A 721 -23.15 -12.14 4.29
CA ASN A 721 -24.22 -12.95 4.89
C ASN A 721 -25.02 -12.10 5.89
N ALA A 722 -25.95 -11.32 5.35
CA ALA A 722 -26.58 -10.18 6.03
C ALA A 722 -27.29 -10.49 7.37
N ASP A 723 -27.78 -11.70 7.62
CA ASP A 723 -28.46 -12.10 8.87
C ASP A 723 -27.51 -12.73 9.91
N LYS A 724 -26.28 -13.07 9.53
CA LYS A 724 -25.37 -13.85 10.37
C LYS A 724 -24.66 -13.01 11.42
N ALA A 725 -24.18 -13.70 12.45
CA ALA A 725 -23.33 -13.13 13.48
C ALA A 725 -22.25 -14.15 13.88
N SER A 726 -21.04 -13.65 14.16
CA SER A 726 -19.90 -14.46 14.55
C SER A 726 -19.13 -13.81 15.69
N ILE A 727 -18.55 -14.63 16.55
CA ILE A 727 -17.73 -14.20 17.67
C ILE A 727 -16.34 -14.80 17.55
N TYR A 728 -15.32 -13.96 17.54
CA TYR A 728 -13.92 -14.37 17.67
C TYR A 728 -13.48 -14.29 19.14
N ASP A 729 -12.92 -15.39 19.64
CA ASP A 729 -12.28 -15.47 20.95
C ASP A 729 -10.75 -15.43 20.80
N PRO A 730 -10.09 -14.32 21.19
CA PRO A 730 -8.64 -14.18 21.06
C PRO A 730 -7.84 -15.03 22.05
N PHE A 731 -8.45 -15.53 23.13
CA PHE A 731 -7.72 -16.29 24.15
C PHE A 731 -7.56 -17.76 23.75
N ASN A 732 -8.58 -18.31 23.10
CA ASN A 732 -8.57 -19.66 22.55
C ASN A 732 -8.26 -19.69 21.05
N ASP A 733 -8.26 -18.52 20.42
CA ASP A 733 -8.00 -18.34 19.00
C ASP A 733 -9.02 -19.09 18.10
N THR A 734 -10.30 -18.96 18.47
CA THR A 734 -11.43 -19.69 17.88
C THR A 734 -12.54 -18.76 17.42
N TRP A 735 -13.21 -19.13 16.33
CA TRP A 735 -14.45 -18.48 15.87
C TRP A 735 -15.67 -19.33 16.22
N THR A 736 -16.78 -18.69 16.58
CA THR A 736 -18.06 -19.36 16.89
C THR A 736 -19.23 -18.59 16.27
N ALA A 737 -20.26 -19.31 15.82
CA ALA A 737 -21.50 -18.68 15.35
C ALA A 737 -22.29 -18.13 16.56
N ALA A 738 -22.76 -16.89 16.44
CA ALA A 738 -23.72 -16.30 17.37
C ALA A 738 -25.15 -16.45 16.82
N ALA A 739 -26.16 -16.13 17.64
CA ALA A 739 -27.53 -16.09 17.15
C ALA A 739 -27.67 -15.12 15.95
N PRO A 740 -28.40 -15.49 14.89
CA PRO A 740 -28.62 -14.62 13.75
C PRO A 740 -29.45 -13.39 14.15
N MET A 741 -29.19 -12.26 13.50
CA MET A 741 -29.97 -11.04 13.67
C MET A 741 -31.42 -11.25 13.22
N ASN A 742 -32.35 -10.50 13.81
CA ASN A 742 -33.74 -10.49 13.37
C ASN A 742 -33.91 -9.70 12.07
N VAL A 743 -33.04 -8.72 11.81
CA VAL A 743 -33.01 -7.93 10.59
C VAL A 743 -31.66 -8.14 9.90
N ALA A 744 -31.69 -8.57 8.65
CA ALA A 744 -30.50 -8.74 7.84
C ALA A 744 -29.89 -7.38 7.46
N ARG A 745 -28.60 -7.14 7.71
CA ARG A 745 -27.92 -5.83 7.54
C ARG A 745 -26.55 -5.98 6.88
N GLY A 746 -26.07 -4.90 6.29
CA GLY A 746 -24.66 -4.68 5.96
C GLY A 746 -24.36 -3.19 5.95
N TYR A 747 -23.16 -2.78 6.37
CA TYR A 747 -22.78 -1.37 6.62
C TYR A 747 -23.51 -0.68 7.78
N GLN A 748 -24.19 -1.43 8.63
CA GLN A 748 -24.83 -0.91 9.84
C GLN A 748 -23.80 -0.33 10.83
N GLY A 749 -24.23 0.64 11.63
CA GLY A 749 -23.46 1.06 12.80
C GLY A 749 -23.76 0.15 13.98
N GLN A 750 -22.71 -0.20 14.73
CA GLN A 750 -22.78 -1.08 15.89
C GLN A 750 -21.96 -0.48 17.05
N THR A 751 -22.39 -0.65 18.30
CA THR A 751 -21.59 -0.25 19.48
C THR A 751 -21.97 -1.05 20.72
N THR A 752 -20.99 -1.26 21.62
CA THR A 752 -21.20 -1.87 22.93
C THR A 752 -21.89 -0.89 23.89
N LEU A 753 -22.90 -1.36 24.63
CA LEU A 753 -23.67 -0.57 25.60
C LEU A 753 -23.11 -0.67 27.02
N ALA A 754 -23.56 0.24 27.89
CA ALA A 754 -23.16 0.30 29.31
C ALA A 754 -23.47 -0.98 30.11
N ASN A 755 -24.47 -1.76 29.67
CA ASN A 755 -24.83 -3.04 30.28
C ASN A 755 -24.08 -4.25 29.68
N GLY A 756 -23.24 -4.03 28.66
CA GLY A 756 -22.49 -5.08 27.96
C GLY A 756 -23.24 -5.74 26.79
N GLU A 757 -24.50 -5.37 26.54
CA GLU A 757 -25.21 -5.71 25.30
C GLU A 757 -24.62 -4.91 24.11
N VAL A 758 -24.95 -5.31 22.88
CA VAL A 758 -24.49 -4.63 21.66
C VAL A 758 -25.68 -4.11 20.86
N PHE A 759 -25.71 -2.81 20.59
CA PHE A 759 -26.76 -2.16 19.79
C PHE A 759 -26.34 -2.05 18.33
N THR A 760 -27.30 -2.22 17.41
CA THR A 760 -27.09 -2.03 15.98
C THR A 760 -28.28 -1.38 15.27
N VAL A 761 -28.02 -0.53 14.27
CA VAL A 761 -29.05 0.16 13.47
C VAL A 761 -28.57 0.52 12.07
N GLY A 762 -29.52 0.66 11.14
CA GLY A 762 -29.26 0.96 9.72
C GLY A 762 -28.72 -0.25 8.97
N GLY A 763 -27.95 0.03 7.92
CA GLY A 763 -27.23 -0.96 7.12
C GLY A 763 -28.05 -1.56 5.98
N SER A 764 -28.35 -0.73 4.98
CA SER A 764 -29.06 -1.15 3.77
C SER A 764 -28.15 -1.61 2.63
N TRP A 765 -26.85 -1.78 2.85
CA TRP A 765 -25.94 -2.29 1.82
C TRP A 765 -26.26 -3.73 1.39
N SER A 766 -26.74 -4.56 2.33
CA SER A 766 -27.25 -5.91 2.07
C SER A 766 -28.56 -6.15 2.85
N GLY A 767 -29.25 -7.25 2.53
CA GLY A 767 -30.62 -7.50 3.01
C GLY A 767 -31.67 -6.66 2.25
N LEU A 768 -32.82 -6.40 2.88
CA LEU A 768 -33.96 -5.71 2.26
C LEU A 768 -33.79 -4.17 2.20
N GLU A 769 -33.38 -3.62 1.05
CA GLU A 769 -33.31 -2.17 0.85
C GLU A 769 -34.67 -1.48 1.10
N GLY A 770 -34.69 -0.38 1.87
CA GLY A 770 -35.87 0.47 2.06
C GLY A 770 -37.02 -0.14 2.87
N GLY A 771 -36.89 -1.37 3.40
CA GLY A 771 -37.88 -2.00 4.27
C GLY A 771 -37.85 -1.50 5.72
N PRO A 772 -38.83 -1.87 6.57
CA PRO A 772 -38.79 -1.55 8.00
C PRO A 772 -37.58 -2.24 8.67
N ARG A 773 -36.58 -1.43 9.03
CA ARG A 773 -35.32 -1.86 9.66
C ARG A 773 -35.22 -1.31 11.09
N PRO A 774 -36.05 -1.77 12.05
CA PRO A 774 -35.93 -1.33 13.43
C PRO A 774 -34.54 -1.68 13.97
N ALA A 775 -34.00 -0.90 14.89
CA ALA A 775 -32.78 -1.25 15.58
C ALA A 775 -32.94 -2.57 16.36
N GLU A 776 -31.84 -3.23 16.71
CA GLU A 776 -31.85 -4.41 17.56
C GLU A 776 -30.67 -4.44 18.51
N VAL A 777 -30.79 -5.24 19.56
CA VAL A 777 -29.79 -5.39 20.61
C VAL A 777 -29.46 -6.87 20.80
N TYR A 778 -28.17 -7.18 20.80
CA TYR A 778 -27.63 -8.50 21.10
C TYR A 778 -27.24 -8.62 22.57
N SER A 779 -27.68 -9.70 23.19
CA SER A 779 -27.26 -10.09 24.54
C SER A 779 -26.21 -11.20 24.46
N PRO A 780 -24.94 -10.94 24.85
CA PRO A 780 -23.90 -11.97 24.85
C PRO A 780 -24.09 -13.02 25.96
N THR A 781 -24.90 -12.74 26.98
CA THR A 781 -25.17 -13.68 28.08
C THR A 781 -26.19 -14.75 27.71
N THR A 782 -27.19 -14.39 26.91
CA THR A 782 -28.26 -15.29 26.46
C THR A 782 -28.07 -15.74 25.01
N ASN A 783 -27.08 -15.18 24.30
CA ASN A 783 -26.86 -15.37 22.87
C ASN A 783 -28.15 -15.19 22.06
N SER A 784 -28.77 -14.02 22.16
CA SER A 784 -30.06 -13.73 21.53
C SER A 784 -30.20 -12.27 21.13
N TRP A 785 -31.01 -12.01 20.10
CA TRP A 785 -31.35 -10.67 19.63
C TRP A 785 -32.77 -10.26 20.01
N ARG A 786 -32.96 -8.98 20.36
CA ARG A 786 -34.28 -8.35 20.53
C ARG A 786 -34.42 -7.12 19.64
N THR A 787 -35.54 -6.99 18.96
CA THR A 787 -35.84 -5.81 18.14
C THR A 787 -36.34 -4.64 18.98
N LEU A 788 -36.10 -3.43 18.49
CA LEU A 788 -36.50 -2.16 19.07
C LEU A 788 -37.40 -1.40 18.09
N PRO A 789 -38.70 -1.73 18.02
CA PRO A 789 -39.60 -1.17 17.01
C PRO A 789 -39.82 0.34 17.14
N GLY A 790 -39.50 0.95 18.29
CA GLY A 790 -39.53 2.40 18.49
C GLY A 790 -38.30 3.14 17.95
N ILE A 791 -37.36 2.44 17.32
CA ILE A 791 -36.17 3.01 16.67
C ILE A 791 -36.12 2.52 15.22
N PRO A 792 -36.89 3.13 14.31
CA PRO A 792 -36.77 2.84 12.89
C PRO A 792 -35.47 3.44 12.30
N ALA A 793 -35.13 3.09 11.06
CA ALA A 793 -33.87 3.54 10.43
C ALA A 793 -33.93 4.97 9.85
N ASP A 794 -35.13 5.47 9.51
CA ASP A 794 -35.34 6.75 8.83
C ASP A 794 -34.79 8.00 9.57
N PRO A 795 -34.75 8.09 10.91
CA PRO A 795 -34.17 9.26 11.57
C PRO A 795 -32.67 9.40 11.31
N PHE A 796 -31.99 8.30 10.97
CA PHE A 796 -30.55 8.28 10.74
C PHE A 796 -30.16 8.59 9.29
N PHE A 797 -31.13 8.76 8.39
CA PHE A 797 -30.87 8.92 6.97
C PHE A 797 -30.11 10.22 6.66
N THR A 798 -29.07 10.10 5.85
CA THR A 798 -28.53 11.23 5.07
C THR A 798 -29.39 11.50 3.84
N ALA A 799 -29.23 12.67 3.22
CA ALA A 799 -29.81 13.00 1.92
C ALA A 799 -28.99 12.42 0.75
N ASP A 800 -28.53 11.18 0.85
CA ASP A 800 -27.71 10.54 -0.19
C ASP A 800 -28.52 10.33 -1.49
N PRO A 801 -27.96 10.66 -2.67
CA PRO A 801 -28.65 10.49 -3.94
C PRO A 801 -29.01 9.03 -4.28
N ARG A 802 -28.35 8.04 -3.67
CA ARG A 802 -28.72 6.62 -3.82
C ARG A 802 -29.81 6.16 -2.85
N GLY A 803 -30.36 7.06 -2.03
CA GLY A 803 -31.44 6.77 -1.11
C GLY A 803 -31.02 5.79 0.00
N ALA A 804 -31.97 4.96 0.43
CA ALA A 804 -31.80 4.07 1.59
C ALA A 804 -30.55 3.19 1.51
N TYR A 805 -30.16 2.69 0.32
CA TYR A 805 -28.95 1.89 0.11
C TYR A 805 -27.68 2.52 0.71
N ARG A 806 -27.60 3.86 0.77
CA ARG A 806 -26.48 4.60 1.34
C ARG A 806 -26.84 5.42 2.58
N ALA A 807 -28.08 5.89 2.66
CA ALA A 807 -28.48 6.89 3.64
C ALA A 807 -28.36 6.44 5.10
N ASP A 808 -28.49 5.15 5.39
CA ASP A 808 -28.45 4.58 6.74
C ASP A 808 -27.15 3.84 7.10
N ASN A 809 -26.10 4.03 6.28
CA ASN A 809 -24.82 3.36 6.47
C ASN A 809 -23.93 4.09 7.48
N HIS A 810 -23.05 3.31 8.12
CA HIS A 810 -21.88 3.81 8.85
C HIS A 810 -22.22 4.80 9.97
N THR A 811 -23.31 4.54 10.71
CA THR A 811 -23.78 5.43 11.78
C THR A 811 -22.77 5.53 12.93
N TRP A 812 -22.56 6.76 13.41
CA TRP A 812 -21.61 7.13 14.44
C TRP A 812 -22.27 7.05 15.81
N LEU A 813 -21.97 5.99 16.56
CA LEU A 813 -22.69 5.61 17.77
C LEU A 813 -21.78 5.59 18.99
N PHE A 814 -22.20 6.24 20.08
CA PHE A 814 -21.43 6.31 21.32
C PHE A 814 -22.31 6.06 22.54
N ALA A 815 -22.06 4.96 23.25
CA ALA A 815 -22.57 4.80 24.61
C ALA A 815 -22.10 5.96 25.50
N ALA A 816 -23.03 6.56 26.23
CA ALA A 816 -22.86 7.77 27.01
C ALA A 816 -23.33 7.58 28.46
N SER A 817 -23.02 8.56 29.30
CA SER A 817 -23.37 8.58 30.73
C SER A 817 -24.87 8.34 30.98
N GLY A 818 -25.17 7.61 32.06
CA GLY A 818 -26.53 7.26 32.46
C GLY A 818 -27.18 6.16 31.61
N GLY A 819 -26.39 5.36 30.88
CA GLY A 819 -26.89 4.29 30.00
C GLY A 819 -27.55 4.77 28.71
N ARG A 820 -27.36 6.05 28.36
CA ARG A 820 -27.86 6.63 27.11
C ARG A 820 -26.97 6.23 25.94
N LEU A 821 -27.52 6.28 24.73
CA LEU A 821 -26.77 6.12 23.48
C LEU A 821 -26.90 7.40 22.65
N PHE A 822 -25.77 7.87 22.11
CA PHE A 822 -25.71 9.07 21.28
C PHE A 822 -25.39 8.72 19.84
N HIS A 823 -26.13 9.31 18.90
CA HIS A 823 -25.88 9.26 17.46
C HIS A 823 -25.34 10.61 16.98
N ALA A 824 -24.09 10.64 16.54
CA ALA A 824 -23.37 11.86 16.16
C ALA A 824 -23.45 12.17 14.64
N GLY A 825 -23.82 11.19 13.80
CA GLY A 825 -23.82 11.30 12.34
C GLY A 825 -23.80 9.91 11.66
N PRO A 826 -23.60 9.83 10.34
CA PRO A 826 -23.10 10.90 9.46
C PRO A 826 -24.14 11.94 9.07
N SER A 827 -25.43 11.68 9.27
CA SER A 827 -26.49 12.67 9.00
C SER A 827 -26.28 13.93 9.85
N LYS A 828 -26.66 15.08 9.32
CA LYS A 828 -26.52 16.36 10.03
C LYS A 828 -27.36 16.45 11.31
N GLN A 829 -28.44 15.66 11.41
CA GLN A 829 -29.29 15.59 12.59
C GLN A 829 -28.74 14.56 13.59
N MET A 830 -28.42 15.02 14.80
CA MET A 830 -27.97 14.15 15.89
C MET A 830 -29.16 13.65 16.71
N HIS A 831 -28.98 12.53 17.42
CA HIS A 831 -30.05 11.92 18.22
C HIS A 831 -29.56 11.36 19.55
N TRP A 832 -30.45 11.39 20.54
CA TRP A 832 -30.40 10.55 21.72
C TRP A 832 -31.24 9.30 21.49
N ILE A 833 -30.71 8.15 21.93
CA ILE A 833 -31.33 6.84 21.78
C ILE A 833 -31.49 6.19 23.15
N THR A 834 -32.68 5.63 23.40
CA THR A 834 -32.98 4.78 24.55
C THR A 834 -33.20 3.35 24.06
N THR A 835 -32.54 2.35 24.68
CA THR A 835 -32.56 0.95 24.22
C THR A 835 -33.41 0.00 25.07
N THR A 836 -34.09 0.53 26.09
CA THR A 836 -35.01 -0.22 26.97
C THR A 836 -36.42 -0.30 26.39
N GLY A 837 -37.17 -1.36 26.72
CA GLY A 837 -38.51 -1.58 26.19
C GLY A 837 -38.50 -1.67 24.66
N ASN A 838 -39.39 -0.92 24.00
CA ASN A 838 -39.42 -0.84 22.53
C ASN A 838 -38.34 0.06 21.93
N GLY A 839 -37.58 0.76 22.77
CA GLY A 839 -36.62 1.78 22.37
C GLY A 839 -37.28 3.09 21.92
N SER A 840 -36.48 4.15 21.86
CA SER A 840 -36.90 5.45 21.32
C SER A 840 -35.72 6.24 20.79
N VAL A 841 -36.00 7.15 19.86
CA VAL A 841 -35.04 8.08 19.25
C VAL A 841 -35.60 9.50 19.35
N VAL A 842 -34.78 10.43 19.81
CA VAL A 842 -35.16 11.84 20.03
C VAL A 842 -34.09 12.75 19.46
N ASN A 843 -34.49 13.80 18.75
CA ASN A 843 -33.57 14.78 18.17
C ASN A 843 -32.70 15.44 19.25
N ALA A 844 -31.40 15.50 18.99
CA ALA A 844 -30.39 16.10 19.86
C ALA A 844 -29.76 17.36 19.25
N GLY A 845 -30.44 17.97 18.28
CA GLY A 845 -29.96 19.15 17.54
C GLY A 845 -29.11 18.80 16.31
N LEU A 846 -28.76 19.82 15.53
CA LEU A 846 -27.91 19.68 14.35
C LEU A 846 -26.42 19.67 14.73
N ARG A 847 -25.59 19.00 13.93
CA ARG A 847 -24.13 19.05 14.04
C ARG A 847 -23.58 20.39 13.49
N GLY A 848 -23.90 21.48 14.18
CA GLY A 848 -23.52 22.83 13.76
C GLY A 848 -24.07 23.17 12.37
N ASP A 849 -23.21 23.74 11.52
CA ASP A 849 -23.49 24.02 10.11
C ASP A 849 -23.01 22.88 9.17
N SER A 850 -22.64 21.72 9.72
CA SER A 850 -22.24 20.55 8.94
C SER A 850 -23.39 20.11 8.04
N GLN A 851 -23.08 19.80 6.79
CA GLN A 851 -23.96 18.96 5.97
C GLN A 851 -23.81 17.49 6.41
N ASP A 852 -24.53 16.60 5.72
CA ASP A 852 -24.27 15.16 5.85
C ASP A 852 -22.81 14.87 5.51
N ALA A 853 -22.21 13.96 6.28
CA ALA A 853 -20.76 13.71 6.26
C ALA A 853 -20.49 12.21 6.15
N MET A 854 -21.09 11.56 5.15
CA MET A 854 -20.90 10.15 4.86
C MET A 854 -19.40 9.85 4.66
N ASN A 855 -18.93 8.72 5.22
CA ASN A 855 -17.52 8.31 5.23
C ASN A 855 -16.55 9.33 5.88
N GLY A 856 -17.07 10.24 6.72
CA GLY A 856 -16.27 10.97 7.70
C GLY A 856 -16.05 10.11 8.96
N ASN A 857 -15.29 10.65 9.91
CA ASN A 857 -15.03 9.95 11.18
C ASN A 857 -15.60 10.70 12.38
N ALA A 858 -15.89 9.94 13.45
CA ALA A 858 -16.21 10.46 14.77
C ALA A 858 -15.41 9.72 15.85
N VAL A 859 -14.81 10.45 16.79
CA VAL A 859 -13.91 9.88 17.81
C VAL A 859 -14.20 10.46 19.19
N LEU A 860 -14.47 9.59 20.17
CA LEU A 860 -14.65 9.97 21.58
C LEU A 860 -13.28 10.19 22.26
N TYR A 861 -12.69 11.37 22.04
CA TYR A 861 -11.31 11.69 22.43
C TYR A 861 -11.16 12.02 23.92
N ASP A 862 -12.27 12.32 24.60
CA ASP A 862 -12.37 12.55 26.04
C ASP A 862 -13.77 12.18 26.53
N VAL A 863 -13.98 12.13 27.84
CA VAL A 863 -15.27 11.77 28.45
C VAL A 863 -16.37 12.72 27.95
N GLY A 864 -17.31 12.16 27.19
CA GLY A 864 -18.42 12.90 26.60
C GLY A 864 -18.03 13.94 25.55
N LYS A 865 -16.80 13.90 25.00
CA LYS A 865 -16.37 14.83 23.95
C LYS A 865 -15.98 14.08 22.69
N ILE A 866 -16.69 14.38 21.62
CA ILE A 866 -16.54 13.73 20.31
C ILE A 866 -15.92 14.74 19.35
N LEU A 867 -14.91 14.33 18.59
CA LEU A 867 -14.43 15.04 17.41
C LEU A 867 -15.07 14.39 16.18
N THR A 868 -15.70 15.17 15.31
CA THR A 868 -16.16 14.72 13.98
C THR A 868 -15.34 15.40 12.89
N VAL A 869 -14.86 14.66 11.90
CA VAL A 869 -13.96 15.17 10.85
C VAL A 869 -14.34 14.66 9.46
N GLY A 870 -14.22 15.53 8.46
CA GLY A 870 -14.31 15.14 7.06
C GLY A 870 -15.68 14.60 6.64
N GLY A 871 -15.65 13.67 5.68
CA GLY A 871 -16.82 13.10 5.02
C GLY A 871 -17.28 13.90 3.81
N ALA A 872 -18.27 13.38 3.12
CA ALA A 872 -18.91 14.00 1.97
C ALA A 872 -20.44 13.92 2.08
N THR A 873 -21.16 14.76 1.33
CA THR A 873 -22.63 14.78 1.36
C THR A 873 -23.28 13.54 0.77
N ALA A 874 -22.51 12.75 0.02
CA ALA A 874 -22.90 11.46 -0.54
C ALA A 874 -21.78 10.44 -0.32
N TYR A 875 -22.11 9.16 -0.41
CA TYR A 875 -21.16 8.06 -0.25
C TYR A 875 -19.98 8.14 -1.22
N GLN A 876 -20.24 8.57 -2.45
CA GLN A 876 -19.27 8.64 -3.53
C GLN A 876 -19.60 9.82 -4.45
N ASP A 877 -18.62 10.22 -5.27
CA ASP A 877 -18.78 11.22 -6.34
C ASP A 877 -19.27 12.60 -5.83
N ALA A 878 -18.98 12.93 -4.58
CA ALA A 878 -19.19 14.24 -3.98
C ALA A 878 -17.89 14.73 -3.36
N ASP A 879 -17.64 16.04 -3.38
CA ASP A 879 -16.40 16.58 -2.80
C ASP A 879 -16.42 16.43 -1.28
N ALA A 880 -15.31 15.97 -0.72
CA ALA A 880 -15.15 15.83 0.71
C ALA A 880 -14.87 17.18 1.38
N THR A 881 -15.36 17.34 2.60
CA THR A 881 -15.19 18.58 3.37
C THR A 881 -13.89 18.57 4.18
N THR A 882 -13.31 19.75 4.38
CA THR A 882 -12.20 19.98 5.33
C THR A 882 -12.68 20.19 6.77
N ARG A 883 -13.98 20.35 6.97
CA ARG A 883 -14.57 20.81 8.22
C ARG A 883 -14.47 19.78 9.34
N ALA A 884 -14.32 20.28 10.56
CA ALA A 884 -14.34 19.50 11.78
C ALA A 884 -15.13 20.19 12.89
N TYR A 885 -15.69 19.39 13.79
CA TYR A 885 -16.51 19.85 14.92
C TYR A 885 -16.20 19.07 16.19
N THR A 886 -16.26 19.74 17.33
CA THR A 886 -16.39 19.06 18.62
C THR A 886 -17.86 19.02 19.04
N VAL A 887 -18.29 17.88 19.57
CA VAL A 887 -19.62 17.69 20.18
C VAL A 887 -19.41 17.28 21.63
N ASP A 888 -19.77 18.15 22.57
CA ASP A 888 -19.78 17.86 24.01
C ASP A 888 -21.17 17.41 24.44
N ILE A 889 -21.28 16.19 24.96
CA ILE A 889 -22.52 15.53 25.37
C ILE A 889 -22.66 15.37 26.89
N ASN A 890 -21.80 16.03 27.69
CA ASN A 890 -21.87 15.96 29.15
C ASN A 890 -23.02 16.78 29.75
N GLY A 891 -23.49 17.80 29.02
CA GLY A 891 -24.61 18.64 29.43
C GLY A 891 -25.99 17.98 29.23
N SER A 892 -27.04 18.70 29.61
CA SER A 892 -28.43 18.31 29.32
C SER A 892 -28.75 18.30 27.81
N SER A 893 -28.02 19.10 27.03
CA SER A 893 -28.11 19.18 25.57
C SER A 893 -26.69 19.15 24.98
N PRO A 894 -26.48 18.55 23.79
CA PRO A 894 -25.18 18.60 23.13
C PRO A 894 -24.75 20.02 22.79
N VAL A 895 -23.46 20.33 23.01
CA VAL A 895 -22.83 21.58 22.59
C VAL A 895 -21.92 21.29 21.41
N VAL A 896 -22.24 21.86 20.25
CA VAL A 896 -21.44 21.70 19.02
C VAL A 896 -20.64 22.96 18.75
N ALA A 897 -19.35 22.80 18.49
CA ALA A 897 -18.46 23.90 18.12
C ALA A 897 -17.63 23.51 16.89
N ARG A 898 -17.53 24.44 15.93
CA ARG A 898 -16.62 24.30 14.78
C ARG A 898 -15.20 24.54 15.26
N VAL A 899 -14.26 23.70 14.80
CA VAL A 899 -12.83 23.83 15.11
C VAL A 899 -12.04 24.18 13.83
N GLY A 900 -10.71 24.26 13.92
CA GLY A 900 -9.87 24.49 12.75
C GLY A 900 -10.11 23.43 11.67
N ASP A 901 -10.04 23.83 10.41
CA ASP A 901 -10.23 22.93 9.28
C ASP A 901 -8.97 22.07 9.04
N MET A 902 -9.18 20.87 8.50
CA MET A 902 -8.10 20.07 7.91
C MET A 902 -7.51 20.78 6.69
N ALA A 903 -6.25 20.46 6.36
CA ALA A 903 -5.59 21.04 5.19
C ALA A 903 -6.26 20.65 3.87
N LEU A 904 -6.78 19.42 3.77
CA LEU A 904 -7.47 18.89 2.60
C LEU A 904 -8.73 18.15 3.04
N GLY A 905 -9.78 18.23 2.21
CA GLY A 905 -11.02 17.48 2.45
C GLY A 905 -10.78 15.98 2.32
N ARG A 906 -11.41 15.17 3.18
CA ARG A 906 -11.20 13.72 3.22
C ARG A 906 -12.49 12.97 3.52
N ALA A 907 -12.83 12.01 2.67
CA ALA A 907 -13.77 10.94 2.96
C ALA A 907 -13.07 9.58 2.73
N PHE A 908 -13.56 8.50 3.36
CA PHE A 908 -12.86 7.21 3.46
C PHE A 908 -11.53 7.28 4.25
N ALA A 909 -11.37 8.31 5.10
CA ALA A 909 -10.23 8.39 6.01
C ALA A 909 -10.48 7.51 7.24
N ASN A 910 -9.42 7.27 8.00
CA ASN A 910 -9.50 6.66 9.33
C ASN A 910 -8.98 7.63 10.38
N SER A 911 -9.49 7.53 11.61
CA SER A 911 -9.05 8.36 12.72
C SER A 911 -8.86 7.57 14.02
N VAL A 912 -7.84 7.93 14.80
CA VAL A 912 -7.44 7.21 16.02
C VAL A 912 -7.16 8.19 17.16
N VAL A 913 -7.79 7.98 18.33
CA VAL A 913 -7.44 8.71 19.56
C VAL A 913 -6.13 8.21 20.15
N LEU A 914 -5.25 9.14 20.52
CA LEU A 914 -3.97 8.86 21.18
C LEU A 914 -4.07 9.00 22.71
N PRO A 915 -3.14 8.40 23.49
CA PRO A 915 -3.16 8.47 24.96
C PRO A 915 -3.19 9.89 25.55
N ASN A 916 -2.66 10.88 24.84
CA ASN A 916 -2.67 12.29 25.27
C ASN A 916 -3.94 13.06 24.86
N GLY A 917 -4.93 12.41 24.23
CA GLY A 917 -6.20 13.00 23.81
C GLY A 917 -6.17 13.66 22.43
N ARG A 918 -5.01 13.71 21.76
CA ARG A 918 -4.94 14.12 20.35
C ARG A 918 -5.52 13.04 19.45
N VAL A 919 -5.95 13.43 18.25
CA VAL A 919 -6.54 12.51 17.26
C VAL A 919 -5.73 12.56 15.97
N VAL A 920 -5.28 11.41 15.48
CA VAL A 920 -4.65 11.30 14.15
C VAL A 920 -5.72 11.02 13.12
N VAL A 921 -5.66 11.66 11.96
CA VAL A 921 -6.49 11.39 10.76
C VAL A 921 -5.57 10.93 9.63
N ILE A 922 -5.85 9.78 9.03
CA ILE A 922 -4.98 9.09 8.06
C ILE A 922 -5.77 8.79 6.79
N GLY A 923 -5.17 9.09 5.64
CA GLY A 923 -5.69 8.69 4.34
C GLY A 923 -6.93 9.48 3.90
N GLY A 924 -7.82 8.77 3.22
CA GLY A 924 -9.01 9.30 2.56
C GLY A 924 -8.74 9.89 1.18
N GLN A 925 -9.82 10.35 0.55
CA GLN A 925 -9.83 11.00 -0.76
C GLN A 925 -10.54 12.35 -0.67
N GLN A 926 -10.06 13.32 -1.46
CA GLN A 926 -10.73 14.62 -1.61
C GLN A 926 -12.06 14.47 -2.36
N ARG A 927 -12.15 13.49 -3.24
CA ARG A 927 -13.39 13.09 -3.90
C ARG A 927 -13.54 11.57 -3.77
N PRO A 928 -14.33 11.07 -2.80
CA PRO A 928 -14.54 9.65 -2.59
C PRO A 928 -15.02 8.94 -3.86
N VAL A 929 -14.18 8.05 -4.38
CA VAL A 929 -14.52 7.12 -5.46
C VAL A 929 -14.09 5.74 -4.99
N PRO A 930 -15.03 4.84 -4.62
CA PRO A 930 -14.70 3.49 -4.20
C PRO A 930 -13.76 2.80 -5.20
N PHE A 931 -12.81 2.01 -4.69
CA PHE A 931 -11.86 1.22 -5.50
C PHE A 931 -10.88 2.04 -6.34
N SER A 932 -10.73 3.34 -6.05
CA SER A 932 -9.79 4.24 -6.71
C SER A 932 -8.82 4.86 -5.71
N ASP A 933 -7.58 5.06 -6.13
CA ASP A 933 -6.58 5.83 -5.38
C ASP A 933 -6.44 7.28 -5.86
N GLN A 934 -7.26 7.68 -6.84
CA GLN A 934 -7.24 9.07 -7.34
C GLN A 934 -7.63 10.03 -6.21
N THR A 935 -6.97 11.19 -6.16
CA THR A 935 -7.18 12.22 -5.13
C THR A 935 -6.93 11.74 -3.69
N ALA A 936 -6.22 10.62 -3.51
CA ALA A 936 -5.84 10.13 -2.20
C ALA A 936 -4.98 11.15 -1.45
N VAL A 937 -5.25 11.30 -0.16
CA VAL A 937 -4.51 12.23 0.70
C VAL A 937 -3.50 11.46 1.54
N LEU A 938 -2.22 11.57 1.17
CA LEU A 938 -1.13 10.82 1.81
C LEU A 938 -0.66 11.45 3.13
N THR A 939 -0.68 12.77 3.23
CA THR A 939 -0.29 13.49 4.45
C THR A 939 -1.30 13.20 5.55
N ALA A 940 -0.90 12.58 6.67
CA ALA A 940 -1.78 12.46 7.84
C ALA A 940 -1.87 13.80 8.59
N GLU A 941 -2.86 13.97 9.46
CA GLU A 941 -3.01 15.19 10.27
C GLU A 941 -3.25 14.83 11.75
N LEU A 942 -2.67 15.63 12.65
CA LEU A 942 -2.83 15.50 14.10
C LEU A 942 -3.67 16.67 14.63
N TRP A 943 -4.84 16.36 15.15
CA TRP A 943 -5.70 17.34 15.83
C TRP A 943 -5.35 17.48 17.30
N ASN A 944 -5.25 18.72 17.77
CA ASN A 944 -4.99 19.03 19.16
C ASN A 944 -6.24 19.60 19.85
N PRO A 945 -6.83 18.90 20.85
CA PRO A 945 -8.03 19.38 21.55
C PRO A 945 -7.82 20.67 22.34
N ALA A 946 -6.59 20.98 22.74
CA ALA A 946 -6.29 22.20 23.51
C ALA A 946 -6.37 23.48 22.65
N THR A 947 -6.04 23.37 21.36
CA THR A 947 -6.02 24.51 20.42
C THR A 947 -7.13 24.45 19.40
N GLY A 948 -7.75 23.28 19.20
CA GLY A 948 -8.73 23.04 18.15
C GLY A 948 -8.13 23.03 16.74
N THR A 949 -6.81 22.85 16.58
CA THR A 949 -6.12 22.97 15.28
C THR A 949 -5.53 21.64 14.82
N PHE A 950 -5.44 21.45 13.50
CA PHE A 950 -4.73 20.36 12.86
C PHE A 950 -3.27 20.73 12.56
N THR A 951 -2.39 19.73 12.56
CA THR A 951 -0.99 19.86 12.12
C THR A 951 -0.67 18.70 11.19
N ALA A 952 -0.05 19.00 10.04
CA ALA A 952 0.38 17.98 9.10
C ALA A 952 1.46 17.06 9.72
N LEU A 953 1.30 15.76 9.48
CA LEU A 953 2.27 14.72 9.82
C LEU A 953 3.00 14.23 8.57
N ALA A 954 3.96 13.34 8.75
CA ALA A 954 4.63 12.66 7.66
C ALA A 954 3.60 11.94 6.75
N PRO A 955 3.79 11.97 5.42
CA PRO A 955 2.89 11.28 4.51
C PRO A 955 3.07 9.75 4.58
N VAL A 956 1.97 9.01 4.50
CA VAL A 956 1.98 7.56 4.30
C VAL A 956 2.48 7.23 2.88
N ALA A 957 3.15 6.10 2.70
CA ALA A 957 3.75 5.75 1.39
C ALA A 957 2.73 5.24 0.37
N VAL A 958 1.62 4.69 0.85
CA VAL A 958 0.58 4.04 0.04
C VAL A 958 -0.77 4.70 0.32
N PRO A 959 -1.61 4.96 -0.70
CA PRO A 959 -2.98 5.41 -0.52
C PRO A 959 -3.77 4.54 0.46
N ARG A 960 -4.41 5.17 1.44
CA ARG A 960 -5.33 4.51 2.39
C ARG A 960 -6.71 5.09 2.18
N THR A 961 -7.46 4.54 1.24
CA THR A 961 -8.75 5.08 0.77
C THR A 961 -9.90 4.17 1.21
N TYR A 962 -10.89 3.94 0.35
CA TYR A 962 -11.98 3.02 0.60
C TYR A 962 -11.47 1.63 0.96
N HIS A 963 -12.05 1.02 2.00
CA HIS A 963 -11.61 -0.25 2.61
C HIS A 963 -10.26 -0.22 3.35
N SER A 964 -9.74 0.95 3.69
CA SER A 964 -8.61 1.05 4.64
C SER A 964 -9.08 1.07 6.10
N VAL A 965 -8.17 0.73 7.01
CA VAL A 965 -8.39 0.70 8.47
C VAL A 965 -7.25 1.37 9.24
N ALA A 966 -7.51 1.73 10.50
CA ALA A 966 -6.47 2.12 11.46
C ALA A 966 -6.85 1.78 12.91
N ASN A 967 -5.86 1.44 13.75
CA ASN A 967 -6.04 1.21 15.19
C ASN A 967 -4.86 1.74 16.01
N LEU A 968 -5.13 2.19 17.24
CA LEU A 968 -4.09 2.45 18.24
C LEU A 968 -3.46 1.11 18.66
N LEU A 969 -2.14 1.07 18.83
CA LEU A 969 -1.41 -0.10 19.33
C LEU A 969 -1.03 0.05 20.82
N PRO A 970 -0.79 -1.06 21.56
CA PRO A 970 -0.41 -1.01 22.98
C PRO A 970 0.86 -0.21 23.27
N ASP A 971 1.74 -0.08 22.29
CA ASP A 971 2.96 0.72 22.40
C ASP A 971 2.77 2.21 22.05
N GLY A 972 1.54 2.67 21.86
CA GLY A 972 1.22 4.08 21.54
C GLY A 972 1.51 4.48 20.09
N ARG A 973 1.83 3.53 19.21
CA ARG A 973 1.89 3.79 17.76
C ARG A 973 0.53 3.53 17.10
N VAL A 974 0.38 3.87 15.83
CA VAL A 974 -0.86 3.69 15.08
C VAL A 974 -0.62 2.80 13.87
N PHE A 975 -1.34 1.68 13.77
CA PHE A 975 -1.39 0.88 12.55
C PHE A 975 -2.35 1.51 11.54
N SER A 976 -1.99 1.50 10.26
CA SER A 976 -2.89 1.79 9.14
C SER A 976 -2.61 0.85 7.98
N GLY A 977 -3.65 0.26 7.40
CA GLY A 977 -3.50 -0.71 6.32
C GLY A 977 -4.75 -0.85 5.45
N GLY A 978 -4.62 -1.64 4.39
CA GLY A 978 -5.73 -1.95 3.49
C GLY A 978 -6.06 -0.84 2.51
N GLY A 979 -7.19 -1.02 1.84
CA GLY A 979 -7.64 -0.26 0.69
C GLY A 979 -7.84 -1.17 -0.54
N GLY A 980 -8.92 -0.96 -1.29
CA GLY A 980 -9.25 -1.78 -2.47
C GLY A 980 -10.33 -2.83 -2.21
N LEU A 981 -9.95 -4.10 -2.17
CA LEU A 981 -10.81 -5.29 -2.19
C LEU A 981 -11.75 -5.38 -3.41
N CYS A 982 -11.21 -5.25 -4.62
CA CYS A 982 -11.99 -5.23 -5.88
C CYS A 982 -11.62 -6.32 -6.90
N GLY A 983 -10.97 -7.40 -6.45
CA GLY A 983 -10.49 -8.49 -7.32
C GLY A 983 -9.29 -8.05 -8.15
N ASN A 984 -9.38 -8.11 -9.47
CA ASN A 984 -8.25 -7.81 -10.36
C ASN A 984 -8.00 -6.30 -10.58
N CYS A 985 -8.06 -5.50 -9.52
CA CYS A 985 -7.83 -4.06 -9.57
C CYS A 985 -6.41 -3.71 -9.06
N ALA A 986 -5.82 -2.65 -9.61
CA ALA A 986 -4.50 -2.17 -9.20
C ALA A 986 -4.48 -1.47 -7.83
N THR A 987 -5.63 -1.30 -7.20
CA THR A 987 -5.84 -0.53 -5.96
C THR A 987 -6.05 -1.42 -4.73
N ASN A 988 -5.77 -2.72 -4.84
CA ASN A 988 -5.71 -3.62 -3.70
C ASN A 988 -4.39 -3.44 -2.93
N HIS A 989 -4.50 -3.04 -1.67
CA HIS A 989 -3.36 -2.82 -0.79
C HIS A 989 -3.28 -3.93 0.25
N PHE A 990 -2.50 -4.96 -0.07
CA PHE A 990 -2.22 -6.13 0.80
C PHE A 990 -1.16 -5.81 1.86
N ASP A 991 -1.25 -4.63 2.46
CA ASP A 991 -0.21 -4.13 3.32
C ASP A 991 -0.72 -3.15 4.37
N GLY A 992 0.14 -2.84 5.33
CA GLY A 992 -0.04 -1.79 6.32
C GLY A 992 1.27 -1.16 6.73
N GLN A 993 1.20 -0.02 7.41
CA GLN A 993 2.34 0.67 7.99
C GLN A 993 2.01 1.10 9.41
N ILE A 994 3.05 1.33 10.21
CA ILE A 994 2.92 1.83 11.57
C ILE A 994 3.43 3.27 11.60
N LEU A 995 2.57 4.22 11.97
CA LEU A 995 2.96 5.58 12.32
C LEU A 995 3.49 5.59 13.75
N THR A 996 4.70 6.11 13.93
CA THR A 996 5.24 6.53 15.22
C THR A 996 4.93 8.01 15.40
N PRO A 997 3.98 8.39 16.27
CA PRO A 997 3.57 9.78 16.38
C PRO A 997 4.66 10.67 17.04
N PRO A 998 4.60 12.00 16.85
CA PRO A 998 5.63 12.94 17.29
C PRO A 998 5.99 12.84 18.78
N TYR A 999 5.02 12.50 19.64
CA TYR A 999 5.21 12.37 21.09
C TYR A 999 6.15 11.23 21.53
N LEU A 1000 6.61 10.40 20.61
CA LEU A 1000 7.55 9.29 20.85
C LEU A 1000 8.92 9.60 20.25
N LEU A 1001 9.11 10.70 19.54
CA LEU A 1001 10.32 10.96 18.74
C LEU A 1001 11.06 12.21 19.19
N ASN A 1002 12.38 12.13 19.18
CA ASN A 1002 13.28 13.27 19.25
C ASN A 1002 13.49 13.88 17.86
N PRO A 1003 14.03 15.11 17.75
CA PRO A 1003 14.27 15.75 16.46
C PRO A 1003 15.21 14.99 15.51
N ASP A 1004 16.03 14.08 16.03
CA ASP A 1004 16.90 13.21 15.27
C ASP A 1004 16.21 11.90 14.81
N GLY A 1005 14.93 11.70 15.14
CA GLY A 1005 14.17 10.49 14.84
C GLY A 1005 14.38 9.33 15.84
N SER A 1006 15.20 9.50 16.88
CA SER A 1006 15.32 8.50 17.96
C SER A 1006 14.08 8.48 18.86
N LEU A 1007 13.82 7.36 19.52
CA LEU A 1007 12.70 7.25 20.46
C LEU A 1007 12.98 8.05 21.74
N LYS A 1008 11.98 8.79 22.22
CA LYS A 1008 11.99 9.41 23.56
C LYS A 1008 12.05 8.33 24.64
N ALA A 1009 12.71 8.64 25.76
CA ALA A 1009 12.63 7.81 26.95
C ALA A 1009 11.18 7.78 27.47
N ARG A 1010 10.65 6.58 27.71
CA ARG A 1010 9.25 6.38 28.10
C ARG A 1010 9.15 6.00 29.57
N PRO A 1011 8.10 6.43 30.30
CA PRO A 1011 7.79 5.83 31.59
C PRO A 1011 7.39 4.36 31.41
N THR A 1012 7.66 3.53 32.41
CA THR A 1012 7.30 2.11 32.45
C THR A 1012 6.33 1.87 33.59
N ILE A 1013 5.20 1.22 33.33
CA ILE A 1013 4.32 0.71 34.38
C ILE A 1013 4.90 -0.62 34.86
N THR A 1014 5.41 -0.64 36.10
CA THR A 1014 6.07 -1.81 36.69
C THR A 1014 5.09 -2.71 37.45
N ALA A 1015 3.95 -2.17 37.89
CA ALA A 1015 2.87 -2.94 38.48
C ALA A 1015 1.51 -2.28 38.25
N ALA A 1016 0.53 -3.05 37.77
CA ALA A 1016 -0.87 -2.66 37.66
C ALA A 1016 -1.75 -3.92 37.76
N PRO A 1017 -2.99 -3.83 38.26
CA PRO A 1017 -3.92 -4.95 38.22
C PRO A 1017 -4.35 -5.25 36.78
N THR A 1018 -4.67 -6.51 36.50
CA THR A 1018 -5.18 -6.96 35.20
C THR A 1018 -6.70 -6.81 35.08
N THR A 1019 -7.40 -6.61 36.20
CA THR A 1019 -8.86 -6.41 36.25
C THR A 1019 -9.23 -5.31 37.26
N ALA A 1020 -10.34 -4.62 37.02
CA ALA A 1020 -10.94 -3.68 37.97
C ALA A 1020 -12.45 -3.54 37.77
N ALA A 1021 -13.20 -3.36 38.85
CA ALA A 1021 -14.61 -2.98 38.75
C ALA A 1021 -14.76 -1.48 38.44
N ASN A 1022 -15.88 -1.09 37.83
CA ASN A 1022 -16.29 0.31 37.80
C ASN A 1022 -16.37 0.88 39.23
N GLY A 1023 -15.85 2.10 39.43
CA GLY A 1023 -15.79 2.73 40.75
C GLY A 1023 -14.64 2.25 41.66
N ALA A 1024 -13.90 1.21 41.26
CA ALA A 1024 -12.77 0.70 42.04
C ALA A 1024 -11.60 1.70 42.05
N ALA A 1025 -10.91 1.76 43.18
CA ALA A 1025 -9.60 2.40 43.29
C ALA A 1025 -8.51 1.35 43.05
N ILE A 1026 -7.72 1.52 41.98
CA ILE A 1026 -6.59 0.64 41.65
C ILE A 1026 -5.26 1.29 42.02
N ARG A 1027 -4.27 0.47 42.36
CA ARG A 1027 -2.89 0.94 42.56
C ARG A 1027 -2.04 0.61 41.35
N VAL A 1028 -1.28 1.60 40.88
CA VAL A 1028 -0.37 1.49 39.74
C VAL A 1028 0.99 2.04 40.13
N THR A 1029 2.06 1.32 39.82
CA THR A 1029 3.45 1.73 40.09
C THR A 1029 4.20 1.92 38.78
N THR A 1030 5.03 2.96 38.72
CA THR A 1030 5.88 3.28 37.58
C THR A 1030 7.37 3.31 37.98
N ASP A 1031 8.26 3.25 36.99
CA ASP A 1031 9.72 3.38 37.19
C ASP A 1031 10.15 4.82 37.57
N ARG A 1032 9.37 5.81 37.13
CA ARG A 1032 9.62 7.25 37.34
C ARG A 1032 8.33 8.03 37.60
N ALA A 1033 8.47 9.30 37.96
CA ALA A 1033 7.32 10.19 38.16
C ALA A 1033 6.51 10.38 36.86
N VAL A 1034 5.19 10.37 36.98
CA VAL A 1034 4.24 10.59 35.87
C VAL A 1034 3.16 11.58 36.30
N THR A 1035 2.57 12.30 35.36
CA THR A 1035 1.60 13.39 35.64
C THR A 1035 0.15 13.01 35.36
N SER A 1036 -0.08 12.03 34.50
CA SER A 1036 -1.44 11.59 34.16
C SER A 1036 -1.47 10.15 33.72
N PHE A 1037 -2.66 9.56 33.75
CA PHE A 1037 -2.95 8.26 33.17
C PHE A 1037 -4.10 8.37 32.19
N ALA A 1038 -4.19 7.45 31.25
CA ALA A 1038 -5.33 7.33 30.35
C ALA A 1038 -5.68 5.85 30.13
N LEU A 1039 -6.97 5.54 30.13
CA LEU A 1039 -7.48 4.30 29.56
C LEU A 1039 -7.93 4.57 28.13
N VAL A 1040 -7.49 3.73 27.18
CA VAL A 1040 -8.01 3.73 25.81
C VAL A 1040 -8.60 2.37 25.51
N ARG A 1041 -9.88 2.30 25.17
CA ARG A 1041 -10.57 1.01 24.94
C ARG A 1041 -9.99 0.33 23.70
N THR A 1042 -9.76 -0.98 23.78
CA THR A 1042 -9.46 -1.77 22.57
C THR A 1042 -10.66 -1.72 21.64
N SER A 1043 -10.42 -1.64 20.34
CA SER A 1043 -11.49 -1.38 19.38
C SER A 1043 -11.34 -2.17 18.09
N SER A 1044 -12.40 -2.16 17.29
CA SER A 1044 -12.45 -2.70 15.95
C SER A 1044 -12.92 -1.65 14.96
N ALA A 1045 -12.31 -1.64 13.78
CA ALA A 1045 -12.52 -0.64 12.75
C ALA A 1045 -12.78 -1.27 11.38
N THR A 1046 -13.70 -0.69 10.63
CA THR A 1046 -13.93 -0.99 9.21
C THR A 1046 -14.70 0.17 8.55
N HIS A 1047 -14.49 0.42 7.26
CA HIS A 1047 -15.26 1.40 6.48
C HIS A 1047 -15.33 2.80 7.13
N SER A 1048 -14.22 3.32 7.67
CA SER A 1048 -14.13 4.62 8.37
C SER A 1048 -14.84 4.67 9.74
N VAL A 1049 -15.40 3.56 10.22
CA VAL A 1049 -16.16 3.48 11.47
C VAL A 1049 -15.37 2.69 12.52
N ASP A 1050 -15.19 3.33 13.67
CA ASP A 1050 -14.78 2.70 14.93
C ASP A 1050 -15.59 3.36 16.06
N ASN A 1051 -16.69 2.70 16.44
CA ASN A 1051 -17.62 3.16 17.48
C ASN A 1051 -17.24 2.67 18.89
N ASP A 1052 -16.17 1.88 19.01
CA ASP A 1052 -15.71 1.31 20.28
C ASP A 1052 -14.60 2.15 20.91
N GLN A 1053 -13.68 2.69 20.09
CA GLN A 1053 -12.56 3.46 20.60
C GLN A 1053 -13.04 4.64 21.44
N ARG A 1054 -12.44 4.77 22.61
CA ARG A 1054 -12.70 5.87 23.54
C ARG A 1054 -11.53 6.05 24.48
N ARG A 1055 -11.29 7.30 24.85
CA ARG A 1055 -10.28 7.65 25.83
C ARG A 1055 -10.92 8.18 27.11
N ILE A 1056 -10.40 7.74 28.25
CA ILE A 1056 -10.77 8.18 29.58
C ILE A 1056 -9.49 8.67 30.29
N PRO A 1057 -9.30 9.99 30.49
CA PRO A 1057 -8.22 10.49 31.32
C PRO A 1057 -8.48 10.14 32.79
N LEU A 1058 -7.43 9.72 33.50
CA LEU A 1058 -7.46 9.40 34.92
C LEU A 1058 -6.51 10.34 35.66
N THR A 1059 -7.00 10.90 36.77
CA THR A 1059 -6.20 11.76 37.65
C THR A 1059 -5.51 10.90 38.70
N PRO A 1060 -4.16 10.88 38.74
CA PRO A 1060 -3.43 10.08 39.72
C PRO A 1060 -3.40 10.74 41.10
N ILE A 1061 -3.61 9.94 42.15
CA ILE A 1061 -3.35 10.34 43.54
C ILE A 1061 -2.08 9.62 44.00
N SER A 1062 -1.00 10.34 44.31
CA SER A 1062 0.22 9.71 44.81
C SER A 1062 -0.03 9.10 46.20
N VAL A 1063 0.30 7.82 46.36
CA VAL A 1063 0.19 7.07 47.62
C VAL A 1063 1.52 6.45 48.05
N GLY A 1064 2.59 6.78 47.34
CA GLY A 1064 3.95 6.30 47.54
C GLY A 1064 4.88 6.83 46.43
N GLN A 1065 6.18 6.56 46.55
CA GLN A 1065 7.14 6.94 45.53
C GLN A 1065 6.84 6.21 44.22
N ASN A 1066 6.49 6.96 43.16
CA ASN A 1066 6.05 6.45 41.87
C ASN A 1066 4.87 5.45 41.94
N THR A 1067 4.10 5.46 43.03
CA THR A 1067 2.89 4.65 43.19
C THR A 1067 1.68 5.56 43.30
N TYR A 1068 0.67 5.26 42.49
CA TYR A 1068 -0.52 6.07 42.31
C TYR A 1068 -1.77 5.25 42.52
N GLN A 1069 -2.75 5.85 43.17
CA GLN A 1069 -4.12 5.37 43.18
C GLN A 1069 -4.89 6.03 42.03
N LEU A 1070 -5.55 5.23 41.21
CA LEU A 1070 -6.43 5.67 40.12
C LEU A 1070 -7.86 5.20 40.40
N THR A 1071 -8.84 6.06 40.22
CA THR A 1071 -10.26 5.70 40.38
C THR A 1071 -10.87 5.42 39.01
N ILE A 1072 -11.34 4.19 38.80
CA ILE A 1072 -12.09 3.83 37.58
C ILE A 1072 -13.47 4.49 37.64
N PRO A 1073 -13.96 5.13 36.56
CA PRO A 1073 -15.28 5.74 36.55
C PRO A 1073 -16.39 4.74 36.94
N THR A 1074 -17.26 5.16 37.85
CA THR A 1074 -18.42 4.38 38.31
C THR A 1074 -19.47 4.21 37.21
N ASP A 1075 -19.64 5.23 36.36
CA ASP A 1075 -20.61 5.20 35.27
C ASP A 1075 -20.11 4.28 34.13
N ARG A 1076 -20.85 3.19 33.91
CA ARG A 1076 -20.55 2.22 32.86
C ARG A 1076 -20.78 2.76 31.45
N GLY A 1077 -21.49 3.87 31.28
CA GLY A 1077 -21.59 4.59 30.01
C GLY A 1077 -20.33 5.37 29.65
N VAL A 1078 -19.50 5.69 30.66
CA VAL A 1078 -18.17 6.30 30.49
C VAL A 1078 -17.13 5.19 30.32
N ALA A 1079 -16.94 4.39 31.36
CA ALA A 1079 -16.06 3.22 31.36
C ALA A 1079 -16.88 1.97 31.05
N LEU A 1080 -17.14 1.75 29.75
CA LEU A 1080 -17.81 0.52 29.28
C LEU A 1080 -17.09 -0.73 29.79
N PRO A 1081 -17.82 -1.79 30.12
CA PRO A 1081 -17.20 -3.09 30.38
C PRO A 1081 -16.36 -3.55 29.17
N GLY A 1082 -15.17 -4.08 29.42
CA GLY A 1082 -14.26 -4.53 28.36
C GLY A 1082 -12.79 -4.26 28.65
N HIS A 1083 -11.95 -4.41 27.61
CA HIS A 1083 -10.50 -4.28 27.72
C HIS A 1083 -10.02 -2.88 27.33
N TYR A 1084 -9.05 -2.37 28.08
CA TYR A 1084 -8.45 -1.06 27.90
C TYR A 1084 -6.93 -1.14 27.95
N LEU A 1085 -6.29 -0.32 27.13
CA LEU A 1085 -4.88 0.01 27.22
C LEU A 1085 -4.69 1.07 28.32
N LEU A 1086 -3.95 0.74 29.37
CA LEU A 1086 -3.61 1.67 30.45
C LEU A 1086 -2.26 2.35 30.17
N PHE A 1087 -2.30 3.64 29.84
CA PHE A 1087 -1.10 4.44 29.60
C PHE A 1087 -0.76 5.31 30.82
N ALA A 1088 0.52 5.35 31.19
CA ALA A 1088 1.07 6.39 32.06
C ALA A 1088 1.75 7.45 31.19
N LEU A 1089 1.56 8.74 31.50
CA LEU A 1089 2.17 9.84 30.74
C LEU A 1089 3.03 10.69 31.65
N ASP A 1090 4.26 10.97 31.22
CA ASP A 1090 5.14 11.92 31.89
C ASP A 1090 4.71 13.38 31.66
N ALA A 1091 5.44 14.33 32.27
CA ALA A 1091 5.15 15.75 32.17
C ALA A 1091 5.24 16.31 30.74
N ALA A 1092 5.97 15.63 29.84
CA ALA A 1092 6.06 15.99 28.42
C ALA A 1092 4.96 15.31 27.58
N GLY A 1093 4.11 14.49 28.19
CA GLY A 1093 3.05 13.75 27.52
C GLY A 1093 3.56 12.51 26.77
N VAL A 1094 4.76 12.01 27.07
CA VAL A 1094 5.29 10.77 26.48
C VAL A 1094 4.62 9.57 27.16
N PRO A 1095 3.92 8.71 26.40
CA PRO A 1095 3.20 7.58 26.99
C PRO A 1095 4.10 6.37 27.23
N SER A 1096 3.79 5.59 28.27
CA SER A 1096 4.32 4.24 28.49
C SER A 1096 3.89 3.28 27.37
N VAL A 1097 4.48 2.07 27.32
CA VAL A 1097 3.78 0.93 26.74
C VAL A 1097 2.64 0.56 27.69
N ALA A 1098 1.46 0.24 27.17
CA ALA A 1098 0.27 -0.04 27.96
C ALA A 1098 0.13 -1.52 28.28
N PRO A 1099 0.04 -1.92 29.57
CA PRO A 1099 -0.62 -3.17 29.91
C PRO A 1099 -2.12 -3.09 29.58
N VAL A 1100 -2.71 -4.25 29.29
CA VAL A 1100 -4.16 -4.38 29.10
C VAL A 1100 -4.82 -4.62 30.46
N ILE A 1101 -5.88 -3.86 30.76
CA ILE A 1101 -6.72 -4.03 31.93
C ILE A 1101 -8.18 -4.28 31.50
N LYS A 1102 -8.83 -5.27 32.12
CA LYS A 1102 -10.27 -5.51 31.95
C LYS A 1102 -11.06 -4.72 32.99
N ILE A 1103 -12.00 -3.90 32.53
CA ILE A 1103 -12.92 -3.14 33.37
C ILE A 1103 -14.30 -3.79 33.37
N GLY A 1104 -14.89 -3.93 34.56
CA GLY A 1104 -16.31 -4.19 34.78
C GLY A 1104 -16.80 -5.64 34.68
#